data_AF-A0A8T5K1V5-F1
#
_entry.id   AF-A0A8T5K1V5-F1
#
_cell.length_a   1.000
_cell.length_b   1.000
_cell.length_c   1.000
_cell.angle_alpha   90.00
_cell.angle_beta   90.00
_cell.angle_gamma   90.00
#
_symmetry.space_group_name_H-M   'P 1'
#
loop_
_entity.id
_entity.type
_entity.pdbx_description
1 polymer ?
#
loop_
_entity_poly.entity_id
_entity_poly.type
_entity_poly.pdbx_seq_one_letter_code
_entity_poly.pdbx_strand_id
1 'polypeptide(L)'
;MKKLILTIVLVLAINFVVAEGEITLEEFDGNPDDFSFLSSSDQITYIKQIVVFTDENVQIAYDYFMDSSNIVTAPVVFENYMEYKGISITIDPGVSSQLFNYEQEGVLRGTAGQEINVYDFSDADEKIKIDSSGNIFIIDTAEKEWDFKGTLSAKVMPYGFTDFSLEEGEIAGKKVQLATFSFKEGTIRGEAMGFAGVRFDRQTIFQFDQELEELTLSKSTIAGMDEDLSLTIKGKDINLPNKDMIRKGSLTFKDGKPVLVGSSSDVSVDGFTHVTKKDTTLQLLYIENVELDKLNEREKKDLAKFSQLDEFDKVFGETSAKFASSKKKQKELEIKLKHLNERRAGYTEISAVETELFSVISEVNSAGRALRELTQESLPFIIEREDINLRYRQKREKLYEKLVPSMRPEGNHFISGKDYVLASGNGFTTKLEDDNPVFPEFQLVYEDWKTQKREGRFEFTMDGGEIILQRESETNRPLALSAKASGNVEILDGKWHLKTDGEDIIGKASESKDTALVASDLRILYTTDSGEEKTYDLGVDTSYYPALTFEEREDLLQEKKRLTTEIEKLTTLIKPIEEDALSLRSKRSEYTDLLYGGTKQVAMGLRTQSRILLGDLRRAEQRGTPEEAEQIKKEYQEVQEKIKAVYLELNKIESDPRFLEYIGLSRELNSKSYHLKRIESDLTVDIGERKTGVFGQVISSEDGNARLSYSEYLEGFPVMKKSDIYQYTREWFDRESHVTVGGQLLEVPEIVYFNQDKLALGIISKKQECIDTQFRLAYEYARVTGRDICYDKGATCLSDYPGRGRVFISDWMSKSTRTYEALVEGIEKGRSWEQDIEIIPPERYDGVQPGDVILRGGHAQAIKEVLEIDGRPYVRIFEGSQPAIDAHILDHVISIDELRETEDIFSIYRWKFRGRGKTKEKIDEIYKLSTGTVAGQT
;
A
#
# COMPACT_ATOMS: atom_id res chain seq x y z
N MET A 1 107.27 -18.32 56.80
CA MET A 1 107.75 -19.73 56.93
C MET A 1 107.28 -20.46 55.68
N LYS A 2 108.22 -20.92 54.82
CA LYS A 2 108.05 -21.84 53.65
C LYS A 2 107.14 -21.35 52.48
N LYS A 3 107.73 -20.96 51.32
CA LYS A 3 108.08 -21.76 50.11
C LYS A 3 106.96 -21.62 49.03
N LEU A 4 107.14 -21.45 47.71
CA LEU A 4 108.23 -21.76 46.77
C LEU A 4 107.79 -21.40 45.30
N ILE A 5 108.75 -21.14 44.38
CA ILE A 5 108.75 -21.32 42.89
C ILE A 5 108.00 -20.26 42.03
N LEU A 6 108.44 -19.79 40.83
CA LEU A 6 109.61 -19.93 39.93
C LEU A 6 109.26 -19.09 38.66
N THR A 7 110.00 -18.04 38.28
CA THR A 7 110.95 -17.99 37.13
C THR A 7 110.45 -17.32 35.84
N ILE A 8 111.13 -16.21 35.51
CA ILE A 8 111.65 -15.73 34.19
C ILE A 8 110.71 -15.76 32.99
N VAL A 9 110.42 -14.59 32.40
CA VAL A 9 110.91 -14.18 31.06
C VAL A 9 110.83 -12.64 30.94
N LEU A 10 112.01 -12.04 30.76
CA LEU A 10 112.24 -10.72 30.17
C LEU A 10 112.40 -10.96 28.66
N VAL A 11 111.80 -10.12 27.81
CA VAL A 11 112.30 -9.63 26.49
C VAL A 11 111.12 -9.30 25.55
N LEU A 12 111.24 -8.12 24.91
CA LEU A 12 110.50 -7.58 23.76
C LEU A 12 109.17 -6.87 24.03
N ALA A 13 109.31 -5.60 24.37
CA ALA A 13 108.46 -4.54 23.85
C ALA A 13 108.58 -4.54 22.31
N ILE A 14 107.66 -5.22 21.63
CA ILE A 14 107.33 -4.94 20.24
C ILE A 14 106.26 -3.85 20.31
N ASN A 15 106.65 -2.64 19.93
CA ASN A 15 105.72 -1.70 19.31
C ASN A 15 105.14 -2.42 18.10
N PHE A 16 103.97 -3.04 18.24
CA PHE A 16 103.08 -3.12 17.11
C PHE A 16 102.56 -1.69 16.92
N VAL A 17 103.32 -0.92 16.15
CA VAL A 17 102.67 -0.12 15.11
C VAL A 17 101.95 -1.16 14.26
N VAL A 18 100.72 -1.51 14.64
CA VAL A 18 99.73 -1.88 13.63
C VAL A 18 99.67 -0.61 12.82
N ALA A 19 100.30 -0.63 11.64
CA ALA A 19 99.95 0.36 10.65
C ALA A 19 98.43 0.25 10.54
N GLU A 20 97.72 1.32 10.89
CA GLU A 20 96.35 1.58 10.43
C GLU A 20 96.38 1.74 8.90
N GLY A 21 96.99 0.80 8.19
CA GLY A 21 96.64 0.55 6.81
C GLY A 21 95.26 -0.07 6.89
N GLU A 22 94.25 0.63 6.38
CA GLU A 22 93.00 -0.01 6.02
C GLU A 22 93.35 -1.33 5.32
N ILE A 23 92.91 -2.46 5.88
CA ILE A 23 92.99 -3.74 5.17
C ILE A 23 92.25 -3.51 3.86
N THR A 24 93.00 -3.49 2.77
CA THR A 24 92.43 -3.36 1.43
C THR A 24 91.94 -4.73 0.98
N LEU A 25 90.86 -4.80 0.21
CA LEU A 25 90.29 -6.02 -0.39
C LEU A 25 91.34 -6.97 -1.01
N GLU A 26 92.51 -6.47 -1.42
CA GLU A 26 93.59 -7.29 -2.01
C GLU A 26 94.35 -8.17 -1.00
N GLU A 27 94.25 -7.92 0.32
CA GLU A 27 94.99 -8.65 1.36
C GLU A 27 94.18 -9.76 2.05
N PHE A 28 92.87 -9.81 1.83
CA PHE A 28 91.97 -10.82 2.39
C PHE A 28 91.57 -11.82 1.30
N ASP A 29 91.92 -13.10 1.44
CA ASP A 29 91.71 -14.19 0.47
C ASP A 29 90.22 -14.56 0.23
N GLY A 30 89.27 -13.73 0.68
CA GLY A 30 87.83 -13.99 0.53
C GLY A 30 87.33 -15.23 1.25
N ASN A 31 88.15 -15.88 2.09
CA ASN A 31 87.76 -17.08 2.83
C ASN A 31 86.76 -16.73 3.96
N PRO A 32 85.52 -17.25 3.94
CA PRO A 32 84.50 -16.93 4.94
C PRO A 32 84.92 -17.25 6.38
N ASP A 33 85.70 -18.34 6.58
CA ASP A 33 86.16 -18.75 7.91
C ASP A 33 87.05 -17.67 8.55
N ASP A 34 87.87 -16.99 7.75
CA ASP A 34 88.81 -15.97 8.21
C ASP A 34 88.11 -14.63 8.55
N PHE A 35 86.92 -14.39 7.99
CA PHE A 35 86.17 -13.15 8.18
C PHE A 35 85.64 -13.01 9.62
N SER A 36 85.26 -14.15 10.22
CA SER A 36 84.79 -14.21 11.60
C SER A 36 85.87 -13.81 12.64
N PHE A 37 87.15 -13.85 12.26
CA PHE A 37 88.27 -13.46 13.11
C PHE A 37 88.69 -11.99 12.97
N LEU A 38 88.13 -11.24 12.00
CA LEU A 38 88.35 -9.80 11.87
C LEU A 38 87.70 -9.04 13.03
N SER A 39 88.24 -7.86 13.38
CA SER A 39 87.57 -6.98 14.34
C SER A 39 86.27 -6.44 13.75
N SER A 40 85.27 -6.08 14.58
CA SER A 40 83.99 -5.56 14.07
C SER A 40 84.18 -4.32 13.17
N SER A 41 85.19 -3.47 13.45
CA SER A 41 85.53 -2.31 12.61
C SER A 41 86.07 -2.73 11.25
N ASP A 42 86.91 -3.76 11.20
CA ASP A 42 87.48 -4.27 9.95
C ASP A 42 86.43 -5.02 9.12
N GLN A 43 85.53 -5.77 9.78
CA GLN A 43 84.38 -6.40 9.13
C GLN A 43 83.48 -5.37 8.45
N ILE A 44 83.14 -4.26 9.15
CA ILE A 44 82.36 -3.15 8.58
C ILE A 44 83.08 -2.54 7.37
N THR A 45 84.37 -2.25 7.50
CA THR A 45 85.18 -1.65 6.43
C THR A 45 85.21 -2.56 5.21
N TYR A 46 85.47 -3.86 5.40
CA TYR A 46 85.48 -4.85 4.34
C TYR A 46 84.13 -4.95 3.63
N ILE A 47 83.04 -5.11 4.39
CA ILE A 47 81.68 -5.17 3.85
C ILE A 47 81.33 -3.93 3.02
N LYS A 48 81.68 -2.74 3.51
CA LYS A 48 81.44 -1.47 2.78
C LYS A 48 82.20 -1.36 1.45
N GLN A 49 83.26 -2.14 1.25
CA GLN A 49 83.98 -2.19 -0.02
C GLN A 49 83.33 -3.15 -1.03
N ILE A 50 82.39 -4.00 -0.61
CA ILE A 50 81.65 -4.89 -1.53
C ILE A 50 80.62 -4.06 -2.29
N VAL A 51 80.96 -3.71 -3.54
CA VAL A 51 80.05 -3.01 -4.45
C VAL A 51 79.24 -3.99 -5.31
N VAL A 52 79.80 -5.17 -5.60
CA VAL A 52 79.15 -6.24 -6.38
C VAL A 52 79.35 -7.57 -5.67
N PHE A 53 78.27 -8.31 -5.50
CA PHE A 53 78.31 -9.65 -4.91
C PHE A 53 78.67 -10.71 -5.95
N THR A 54 79.50 -11.65 -5.54
CA THR A 54 79.96 -12.82 -6.30
C THR A 54 79.90 -14.04 -5.39
N ASP A 55 79.98 -15.25 -5.94
CA ASP A 55 79.90 -16.48 -5.13
C ASP A 55 80.91 -16.53 -3.97
N GLU A 56 82.06 -15.85 -4.10
CA GLU A 56 83.13 -15.81 -3.11
C GLU A 56 82.80 -14.95 -1.87
N ASN A 57 82.02 -13.87 -2.02
CA ASN A 57 81.74 -12.92 -0.92
C ASN A 57 80.29 -12.96 -0.41
N VAL A 58 79.42 -13.73 -1.05
CA VAL A 58 78.02 -13.94 -0.65
C VAL A 58 77.92 -14.61 0.72
N GLN A 59 78.76 -15.60 1.01
CA GLN A 59 78.76 -16.28 2.32
C GLN A 59 79.20 -15.32 3.43
N ILE A 60 80.21 -14.48 3.17
CA ILE A 60 80.67 -13.46 4.11
C ILE A 60 79.55 -12.47 4.45
N ALA A 61 78.83 -11.96 3.44
CA ALA A 61 77.70 -11.06 3.71
C ALA A 61 76.54 -11.76 4.40
N TYR A 62 76.24 -13.02 4.04
CA TYR A 62 75.24 -13.82 4.74
C TYR A 62 75.56 -13.94 6.23
N ASP A 63 76.80 -14.31 6.59
CA ASP A 63 77.24 -14.44 7.98
C ASP A 63 77.28 -13.08 8.71
N TYR A 64 77.72 -12.01 8.03
CA TYR A 64 77.79 -10.67 8.59
C TYR A 64 76.40 -10.09 8.91
N PHE A 65 75.44 -10.22 7.99
CA PHE A 65 74.11 -9.66 8.15
C PHE A 65 73.16 -10.52 9.00
N MET A 66 73.64 -11.62 9.60
CA MET A 66 72.89 -12.35 10.62
C MET A 66 72.57 -11.49 11.85
N ASP A 67 73.37 -10.46 12.13
CA ASP A 67 73.09 -9.49 13.19
C ASP A 67 72.39 -8.27 12.59
N SER A 68 71.17 -7.98 13.06
CA SER A 68 70.38 -6.83 12.58
C SER A 68 71.08 -5.49 12.80
N SER A 69 72.01 -5.39 13.77
CA SER A 69 72.83 -4.19 13.98
C SER A 69 73.83 -3.93 12.86
N ASN A 70 74.27 -4.98 12.17
CA ASN A 70 75.15 -4.88 11.02
C ASN A 70 74.42 -4.36 9.77
N ILE A 71 73.13 -4.70 9.61
CA ILE A 71 72.27 -4.14 8.56
C ILE A 71 72.20 -2.62 8.67
N VAL A 72 71.96 -2.10 9.88
CA VAL A 72 71.89 -0.65 10.12
C VAL A 72 73.23 0.05 9.94
N THR A 73 74.34 -0.64 10.19
CA THR A 73 75.69 -0.09 10.05
C THR A 73 76.15 0.01 8.59
N ALA A 74 75.59 -0.83 7.71
CA ALA A 74 75.89 -0.90 6.28
C ALA A 74 74.63 -1.16 5.41
N PRO A 75 73.60 -0.29 5.46
CA PRO A 75 72.30 -0.56 4.84
C PRO A 75 72.39 -0.70 3.32
N VAL A 76 73.13 0.18 2.66
CA VAL A 76 73.34 0.12 1.20
C VAL A 76 73.99 -1.20 0.76
N VAL A 77 74.90 -1.75 1.56
CA VAL A 77 75.54 -3.03 1.22
C VAL A 77 74.56 -4.19 1.40
N PHE A 78 73.70 -4.12 2.42
CA PHE A 78 72.63 -5.08 2.62
C PHE A 78 71.60 -5.04 1.49
N GLU A 79 71.23 -3.85 1.03
CA GLU A 79 70.37 -3.65 -0.14
C GLU A 79 70.99 -4.29 -1.40
N ASN A 80 72.28 -4.03 -1.68
CA ASN A 80 73.00 -4.66 -2.79
C ASN A 80 73.09 -6.19 -2.64
N TYR A 81 73.24 -6.70 -1.41
CA TYR A 81 73.27 -8.14 -1.12
C TYR A 81 71.91 -8.78 -1.41
N MET A 82 70.83 -8.13 -1.01
CA MET A 82 69.47 -8.59 -1.32
C MET A 82 69.16 -8.50 -2.81
N GLU A 83 69.60 -7.44 -3.49
CA GLU A 83 69.46 -7.31 -4.95
C GLU A 83 70.17 -8.46 -5.68
N TYR A 84 71.36 -8.88 -5.23
CA TYR A 84 72.03 -10.07 -5.76
C TYR A 84 71.21 -11.36 -5.58
N LYS A 85 70.42 -11.45 -4.50
CA LYS A 85 69.48 -12.55 -4.26
C LYS A 85 68.15 -12.40 -5.01
N GLY A 86 68.05 -11.41 -5.90
CA GLY A 86 66.83 -11.11 -6.67
C GLY A 86 65.76 -10.39 -5.85
N ILE A 87 66.11 -9.76 -4.71
CA ILE A 87 65.17 -9.13 -3.79
C ILE A 87 65.41 -7.62 -3.78
N SER A 88 64.40 -6.83 -4.12
CA SER A 88 64.48 -5.37 -3.99
C SER A 88 64.09 -4.96 -2.58
N ILE A 89 65.04 -4.43 -1.80
CA ILE A 89 64.79 -3.86 -0.47
C ILE A 89 65.36 -2.45 -0.38
N THR A 90 64.71 -1.58 0.39
CA THR A 90 65.18 -0.23 0.70
C THR A 90 65.03 0.06 2.19
N ILE A 91 66.04 0.68 2.78
CA ILE A 91 66.09 1.01 4.21
C ILE A 91 66.23 2.51 4.38
N ASP A 92 65.25 3.14 5.02
CA ASP A 92 65.26 4.57 5.25
C ASP A 92 66.47 5.00 6.12
N PRO A 93 67.09 6.16 5.82
CA PRO A 93 68.19 6.67 6.63
C PRO A 93 67.79 6.86 8.10
N GLY A 94 68.64 6.40 9.01
CA GLY A 94 68.49 6.62 10.45
C GLY A 94 67.63 5.59 11.19
N VAL A 95 67.21 4.50 10.54
CA VAL A 95 66.59 3.36 11.24
C VAL A 95 67.53 2.82 12.33
N SER A 96 66.99 2.43 13.48
CA SER A 96 67.75 1.80 14.57
C SER A 96 67.57 0.28 14.52
N SER A 97 68.63 -0.48 14.80
CA SER A 97 68.59 -1.95 14.79
C SER A 97 67.77 -2.54 15.95
N GLN A 98 67.31 -1.71 16.88
CA GLN A 98 66.35 -2.08 17.92
C GLN A 98 64.90 -2.01 17.43
N LEU A 99 64.66 -1.45 16.24
CA LEU A 99 63.34 -1.21 15.67
C LEU A 99 62.92 -2.27 14.64
N PHE A 100 63.78 -3.23 14.32
CA PHE A 100 63.41 -4.41 13.55
C PHE A 100 64.35 -5.57 13.91
N ASN A 101 63.95 -6.80 13.61
CA ASN A 101 64.76 -8.00 13.78
C ASN A 101 64.85 -8.76 12.47
N TYR A 102 66.04 -9.21 12.11
CA TYR A 102 66.32 -10.05 10.94
C TYR A 102 66.99 -11.34 11.40
N GLU A 103 66.42 -12.49 11.02
CA GLU A 103 66.85 -13.83 11.42
C GLU A 103 67.50 -14.60 10.25
N GLN A 104 68.23 -15.66 10.58
CA GLN A 104 69.10 -16.41 9.66
C GLN A 104 68.37 -17.04 8.47
N GLU A 105 67.09 -17.38 8.64
CA GLU A 105 66.21 -17.97 7.64
C GLU A 105 65.54 -16.92 6.73
N GLY A 106 65.93 -15.65 6.85
CA GLY A 106 65.38 -14.53 6.07
C GLY A 106 64.16 -13.87 6.72
N VAL A 107 63.81 -14.25 7.95
CA VAL A 107 62.64 -13.70 8.65
C VAL A 107 62.94 -12.28 9.10
N LEU A 108 62.20 -11.31 8.59
CA LEU A 108 62.26 -9.90 8.95
C LEU A 108 61.00 -9.53 9.74
N ARG A 109 61.19 -9.01 10.96
CA ARG A 109 60.13 -8.58 11.89
C ARG A 109 60.21 -7.08 12.15
N GLY A 110 59.12 -6.36 11.90
CA GLY A 110 59.01 -4.91 12.12
C GLY A 110 58.41 -4.56 13.49
N THR A 111 58.44 -3.28 13.85
CA THR A 111 57.91 -2.79 15.15
C THR A 111 56.38 -2.82 15.26
N ALA A 112 55.64 -2.77 14.15
CA ALA A 112 54.17 -2.75 14.18
C ALA A 112 53.53 -4.15 14.07
N GLY A 113 54.30 -5.21 14.31
CA GLY A 113 53.82 -6.60 14.22
C GLY A 113 53.83 -7.15 12.80
N GLN A 114 54.67 -6.60 11.92
CA GLN A 114 54.93 -7.13 10.58
C GLN A 114 55.93 -8.28 10.65
N GLU A 115 55.69 -9.34 9.90
CA GLU A 115 56.64 -10.43 9.70
C GLU A 115 56.61 -10.89 8.24
N ILE A 116 57.77 -10.98 7.61
CA ILE A 116 57.94 -11.57 6.27
C ILE A 116 59.15 -12.51 6.26
N ASN A 117 59.18 -13.47 5.35
CA ASN A 117 60.44 -14.07 4.92
C ASN A 117 60.92 -13.34 3.66
N VAL A 118 62.02 -12.59 3.72
CA VAL A 118 62.50 -11.80 2.57
C VAL A 118 62.86 -12.67 1.37
N TYR A 119 63.21 -13.94 1.59
CA TYR A 119 63.54 -14.85 0.48
C TYR A 119 62.32 -15.30 -0.32
N ASP A 120 61.10 -15.17 0.22
CA ASP A 120 59.86 -15.41 -0.51
C ASP A 120 59.65 -14.37 -1.65
N PHE A 121 60.38 -13.25 -1.60
CA PHE A 121 60.34 -12.15 -2.56
C PHE A 121 61.44 -12.23 -3.62
N SER A 122 62.18 -13.34 -3.70
CA SER A 122 63.20 -13.54 -4.73
C SER A 122 62.55 -13.54 -6.12
N ASP A 123 63.03 -12.64 -6.99
CA ASP A 123 62.51 -12.34 -8.32
C ASP A 123 61.09 -11.72 -8.33
N ALA A 124 60.61 -11.19 -7.21
CA ALA A 124 59.35 -10.43 -7.15
C ALA A 124 59.54 -9.03 -7.76
N ASP A 125 58.52 -8.54 -8.46
CA ASP A 125 58.51 -7.17 -8.99
C ASP A 125 58.26 -6.12 -7.89
N GLU A 126 57.69 -6.53 -6.74
CA GLU A 126 57.45 -5.70 -5.57
C GLU A 126 58.71 -5.51 -4.70
N LYS A 127 58.82 -4.36 -4.04
CA LYS A 127 59.95 -4.02 -3.16
C LYS A 127 59.56 -4.08 -1.69
N ILE A 128 60.52 -4.37 -0.83
CA ILE A 128 60.38 -4.28 0.62
C ILE A 128 60.96 -2.93 1.05
N LYS A 129 60.27 -2.19 1.92
CA LYS A 129 60.80 -0.98 2.54
C LYS A 129 60.78 -1.08 4.06
N ILE A 130 61.88 -0.69 4.70
CA ILE A 130 61.95 -0.49 6.15
C ILE A 130 62.03 1.00 6.41
N ASP A 131 61.02 1.57 7.06
CA ASP A 131 61.01 3.01 7.37
C ASP A 131 61.93 3.37 8.54
N SER A 132 62.09 4.68 8.79
CA SER A 132 62.89 5.20 9.91
C SER A 132 62.40 4.76 11.31
N SER A 133 61.17 4.25 11.42
CA SER A 133 60.57 3.72 12.65
C SER A 133 60.67 2.20 12.76
N GLY A 134 61.28 1.53 11.78
CA GLY A 134 61.41 0.07 11.70
C GLY A 134 60.13 -0.66 11.28
N ASN A 135 59.17 0.04 10.68
CA ASN A 135 57.99 -0.57 10.07
C ASN A 135 58.36 -1.13 8.70
N ILE A 136 57.75 -2.26 8.35
CA ILE A 136 57.92 -2.91 7.05
C ILE A 136 56.72 -2.57 6.16
N PHE A 137 57.00 -2.17 4.92
CA PHE A 137 56.03 -1.90 3.87
C PHE A 137 56.36 -2.73 2.63
N ILE A 138 55.32 -3.05 1.86
CA ILE A 138 55.49 -3.55 0.50
C ILE A 138 55.26 -2.39 -0.47
N ILE A 139 56.18 -2.16 -1.40
CA ILE A 139 56.03 -1.20 -2.48
C ILE A 139 55.60 -1.96 -3.73
N ASP A 140 54.42 -1.63 -4.26
CA ASP A 140 53.94 -2.25 -5.49
C ASP A 140 54.61 -1.69 -6.75
N THR A 141 54.26 -2.27 -7.90
CA THR A 141 54.78 -1.86 -9.22
C THR A 141 54.36 -0.45 -9.67
N ALA A 142 53.42 0.18 -8.96
CA ALA A 142 53.03 1.57 -9.14
C ALA A 142 53.70 2.51 -8.13
N GLU A 143 54.70 2.02 -7.39
CA GLU A 143 55.41 2.73 -6.31
C GLU A 143 54.51 3.15 -5.13
N LYS A 144 53.39 2.43 -4.93
CA LYS A 144 52.51 2.65 -3.77
C LYS A 144 52.97 1.80 -2.59
N GLU A 145 53.06 2.42 -1.42
CA GLU A 145 53.43 1.76 -0.17
C GLU A 145 52.20 1.12 0.50
N TRP A 146 52.32 -0.14 0.89
CA TRP A 146 51.28 -0.93 1.54
C TRP A 146 51.76 -1.36 2.92
N ASP A 147 51.12 -0.84 3.96
CA ASP A 147 51.32 -1.28 5.34
C ASP A 147 50.58 -2.60 5.60
N PHE A 148 51.14 -3.45 6.46
CA PHE A 148 50.48 -4.67 6.90
C PHE A 148 50.80 -4.97 8.35
N LYS A 149 50.08 -5.94 8.93
CA LYS A 149 50.36 -6.59 10.22
C LYS A 149 50.10 -8.08 10.09
N GLY A 150 50.86 -8.89 10.83
CA GLY A 150 50.83 -10.35 10.73
C GLY A 150 51.94 -10.90 9.84
N THR A 151 51.89 -12.20 9.57
CA THR A 151 52.89 -12.92 8.78
C THR A 151 52.49 -12.96 7.32
N LEU A 152 53.16 -12.14 6.50
CA LEU A 152 52.97 -12.05 5.06
C LEU A 152 53.97 -12.96 4.36
N SER A 153 53.47 -13.85 3.52
CA SER A 153 54.29 -14.69 2.62
C SER A 153 54.09 -14.25 1.19
N ALA A 154 55.10 -14.46 0.35
CA ALA A 154 55.06 -14.16 -1.07
C ALA A 154 55.35 -15.43 -1.89
N LYS A 155 54.75 -15.54 -3.07
CA LYS A 155 55.01 -16.62 -3.99
C LYS A 155 55.06 -16.06 -5.41
N VAL A 156 56.26 -15.97 -5.95
CA VAL A 156 56.46 -15.55 -7.34
C VAL A 156 56.02 -16.67 -8.29
N MET A 157 55.02 -16.34 -9.11
CA MET A 157 54.42 -17.23 -10.09
C MET A 157 55.18 -17.14 -11.43
N PRO A 158 55.08 -18.18 -12.30
CA PRO A 158 55.58 -18.07 -13.66
C PRO A 158 54.99 -16.81 -14.31
N TYR A 159 55.83 -16.05 -15.05
CA TYR A 159 55.50 -14.75 -15.67
C TYR A 159 55.58 -13.50 -14.78
N GLY A 160 56.17 -13.58 -13.59
CA GLY A 160 56.55 -12.41 -12.78
C GLY A 160 55.44 -11.86 -11.86
N PHE A 161 54.30 -12.54 -11.77
CA PHE A 161 53.24 -12.15 -10.83
C PHE A 161 53.54 -12.70 -9.44
N THR A 162 53.38 -11.87 -8.40
CA THR A 162 53.56 -12.30 -7.01
C THR A 162 52.20 -12.50 -6.34
N ASP A 163 51.95 -13.71 -5.82
CA ASP A 163 50.82 -13.99 -4.94
C ASP A 163 51.26 -13.83 -3.48
N PHE A 164 50.69 -12.86 -2.78
CA PHE A 164 50.86 -12.65 -1.36
C PHE A 164 49.85 -13.48 -0.58
N SER A 165 50.23 -14.03 0.58
CA SER A 165 49.31 -14.72 1.48
C SER A 165 49.45 -14.26 2.93
N LEU A 166 48.30 -14.07 3.58
CA LEU A 166 48.19 -13.59 4.96
C LEU A 166 47.06 -14.36 5.67
N GLU A 167 47.40 -15.20 6.65
CA GLU A 167 46.42 -16.06 7.36
C GLU A 167 45.49 -15.27 8.27
N GLU A 168 46.03 -14.34 9.05
CA GLU A 168 45.30 -13.41 9.89
C GLU A 168 46.17 -12.17 10.08
N GLY A 169 45.59 -10.97 9.95
CA GLY A 169 46.36 -9.74 10.05
C GLY A 169 45.62 -8.51 9.56
N GLU A 170 46.39 -7.52 9.15
CA GLU A 170 45.90 -6.29 8.51
C GLU A 170 46.71 -6.01 7.24
N ILE A 171 46.09 -5.42 6.23
CA ILE A 171 46.74 -4.88 5.03
C ILE A 171 46.04 -3.58 4.67
N ALA A 172 46.77 -2.50 4.39
CA ALA A 172 46.21 -1.16 4.17
C ALA A 172 45.37 -0.65 5.37
N GLY A 173 45.75 -1.00 6.59
CA GLY A 173 44.95 -0.76 7.81
C GLY A 173 43.62 -1.52 7.88
N LYS A 174 43.38 -2.51 7.01
CA LYS A 174 42.14 -3.31 6.96
C LYS A 174 42.39 -4.73 7.43
N LYS A 175 41.55 -5.22 8.35
CA LYS A 175 41.59 -6.62 8.82
C LYS A 175 41.43 -7.60 7.67
N VAL A 176 42.18 -8.70 7.71
CA VAL A 176 42.13 -9.74 6.69
C VAL A 176 42.28 -11.13 7.31
N GLN A 177 41.59 -12.10 6.73
CA GLN A 177 41.56 -13.49 7.17
C GLN A 177 41.66 -14.45 5.98
N LEU A 178 42.65 -15.35 6.05
CA LEU A 178 42.96 -16.40 5.08
C LEU A 178 42.92 -15.87 3.64
N ALA A 179 43.75 -14.85 3.38
CA ALA A 179 43.78 -14.19 2.09
C ALA A 179 44.99 -14.60 1.26
N THR A 180 44.76 -14.75 -0.04
CA THR A 180 45.78 -14.79 -1.09
C THR A 180 45.47 -13.69 -2.09
N PHE A 181 46.39 -12.76 -2.34
CA PHE A 181 46.13 -11.55 -3.13
C PHE A 181 47.36 -11.05 -3.87
N SER A 182 47.16 -10.10 -4.77
CA SER A 182 48.19 -9.39 -5.53
C SER A 182 47.92 -7.89 -5.51
N PHE A 183 48.97 -7.09 -5.66
CA PHE A 183 48.85 -5.64 -5.85
C PHE A 183 48.76 -5.34 -7.35
N LYS A 184 47.77 -4.53 -7.74
CA LYS A 184 47.61 -4.14 -9.14
C LYS A 184 47.02 -2.75 -9.26
N GLU A 185 47.77 -1.84 -9.86
CA GLU A 185 47.29 -0.49 -10.21
C GLU A 185 46.68 0.24 -8.98
N GLY A 186 47.34 0.17 -7.83
CA GLY A 186 46.87 0.81 -6.59
C GLY A 186 45.70 0.10 -5.89
N THR A 187 45.32 -1.09 -6.35
CA THR A 187 44.26 -1.95 -5.77
C THR A 187 44.83 -3.28 -5.28
N ILE A 188 44.17 -3.88 -4.28
CA ILE A 188 44.44 -5.25 -3.83
C ILE A 188 43.43 -6.19 -4.48
N ARG A 189 43.86 -7.26 -5.13
CA ARG A 189 42.96 -8.25 -5.78
C ARG A 189 43.32 -9.66 -5.37
N GLY A 190 42.35 -10.44 -4.92
CA GLY A 190 42.64 -11.77 -4.41
C GLY A 190 41.41 -12.53 -3.97
N GLU A 191 41.64 -13.56 -3.15
CA GLU A 191 40.62 -14.38 -2.52
C GLU A 191 40.84 -14.39 -1.01
N ALA A 192 39.80 -14.18 -0.21
CA ALA A 192 39.89 -14.19 1.26
C ALA A 192 38.68 -14.84 1.91
N MET A 193 38.82 -15.31 3.16
CA MET A 193 37.69 -15.67 4.03
C MET A 193 37.10 -14.44 4.75
N GLY A 194 37.89 -13.38 4.92
CA GLY A 194 37.41 -12.09 5.40
C GLY A 194 38.35 -10.96 5.00
N PHE A 195 37.81 -9.79 4.72
CA PHE A 195 38.57 -8.61 4.29
C PHE A 195 37.85 -7.32 4.70
N ALA A 196 38.59 -6.32 5.19
CA ALA A 196 38.08 -5.00 5.57
C ALA A 196 36.87 -5.03 6.51
N GLY A 197 36.89 -5.91 7.52
CA GLY A 197 35.77 -6.07 8.47
C GLY A 197 34.56 -6.81 7.91
N VAL A 198 34.65 -7.33 6.69
CA VAL A 198 33.62 -8.17 6.05
C VAL A 198 34.07 -9.63 6.13
N ARG A 199 33.22 -10.52 6.67
CA ARG A 199 33.47 -11.97 6.74
C ARG A 199 32.61 -12.69 5.72
N PHE A 200 33.22 -13.52 4.89
CA PHE A 200 32.54 -14.28 3.85
C PHE A 200 32.15 -15.68 4.34
N ASP A 201 31.14 -16.29 3.71
CA ASP A 201 30.74 -17.68 4.00
C ASP A 201 31.75 -18.72 3.50
N ARG A 202 32.55 -18.33 2.51
CA ARG A 202 33.63 -19.10 1.87
C ARG A 202 34.70 -18.17 1.31
N GLN A 203 35.81 -18.74 0.89
CA GLN A 203 36.87 -17.99 0.24
C GLN A 203 36.32 -17.30 -1.02
N THR A 204 36.41 -15.98 -1.04
CA THR A 204 35.69 -15.12 -1.98
C THR A 204 36.64 -14.19 -2.70
N ILE A 205 36.51 -14.13 -4.02
CA ILE A 205 37.26 -13.19 -4.85
C ILE A 205 36.82 -11.76 -4.52
N PHE A 206 37.80 -10.91 -4.25
CA PHE A 206 37.61 -9.50 -3.95
C PHE A 206 38.60 -8.61 -4.71
N GLN A 207 38.22 -7.36 -4.87
CA GLN A 207 39.10 -6.26 -5.25
C GLN A 207 38.86 -5.10 -4.28
N PHE A 208 39.91 -4.55 -3.68
CA PHE A 208 39.82 -3.41 -2.78
C PHE A 208 40.58 -2.21 -3.32
N ASP A 209 39.90 -1.08 -3.37
CA ASP A 209 40.47 0.23 -3.67
C ASP A 209 40.56 1.05 -2.37
N GLN A 210 41.79 1.29 -1.93
CA GLN A 210 42.06 2.00 -0.66
C GLN A 210 41.70 3.47 -0.73
N GLU A 211 41.84 4.13 -1.88
CA GLU A 211 41.57 5.57 -2.01
C GLU A 211 40.08 5.84 -1.97
N LEU A 212 39.30 4.95 -2.60
CA LEU A 212 37.83 5.04 -2.63
C LEU A 212 37.16 4.37 -1.43
N GLU A 213 37.91 3.62 -0.62
CA GLU A 213 37.37 2.75 0.43
C GLU A 213 36.24 1.85 -0.15
N GLU A 214 36.53 1.21 -1.30
CA GLU A 214 35.58 0.41 -2.07
C GLU A 214 36.04 -1.05 -2.15
N LEU A 215 35.18 -1.97 -1.69
CA LEU A 215 35.34 -3.41 -1.82
C LEU A 215 34.40 -3.95 -2.91
N THR A 216 34.98 -4.36 -4.02
CA THR A 216 34.28 -4.98 -5.14
C THR A 216 34.24 -6.50 -4.99
N LEU A 217 33.05 -7.08 -5.06
CA LEU A 217 32.77 -8.52 -4.93
C LEU A 217 31.92 -9.02 -6.12
N SER A 218 31.86 -10.34 -6.32
CA SER A 218 31.02 -10.94 -7.36
C SER A 218 30.43 -12.27 -6.90
N LYS A 219 29.09 -12.38 -6.89
CA LYS A 219 28.36 -13.61 -6.52
C LYS A 219 28.80 -14.20 -5.18
N SER A 220 28.73 -13.36 -4.15
CA SER A 220 29.28 -13.63 -2.83
C SER A 220 28.18 -13.65 -1.76
N THR A 221 28.42 -14.34 -0.66
CA THR A 221 27.57 -14.29 0.53
C THR A 221 28.41 -13.83 1.72
N ILE A 222 28.02 -12.72 2.33
CA ILE A 222 28.67 -12.16 3.51
C ILE A 222 28.03 -12.78 4.75
N ALA A 223 28.82 -13.51 5.52
CA ALA A 223 28.40 -14.19 6.74
C ALA A 223 28.31 -13.23 7.95
N GLY A 224 29.07 -12.13 7.93
CA GLY A 224 29.03 -11.13 9.00
C GLY A 224 29.84 -9.88 8.67
N MET A 225 29.59 -8.81 9.41
CA MET A 225 30.27 -7.52 9.29
C MET A 225 30.63 -7.00 10.68
N ASP A 226 31.74 -6.27 10.78
CA ASP A 226 32.16 -5.60 12.01
C ASP A 226 31.23 -4.40 12.32
N GLU A 227 31.01 -4.10 13.60
CA GLU A 227 30.12 -3.01 14.04
C GLU A 227 30.66 -1.62 13.72
N ASP A 228 31.96 -1.46 13.54
CA ASP A 228 32.64 -0.20 13.19
C ASP A 228 32.93 -0.08 11.68
N LEU A 229 32.37 -0.99 10.86
CA LEU A 229 32.60 -1.03 9.42
C LEU A 229 32.17 0.29 8.76
N SER A 230 33.13 0.94 8.08
CA SER A 230 32.90 2.11 7.23
C SER A 230 33.56 1.88 5.87
N LEU A 231 32.76 1.45 4.89
CA LEU A 231 33.23 0.93 3.59
C LEU A 231 32.12 0.94 2.54
N THR A 232 32.46 1.11 1.27
CA THR A 232 31.54 0.87 0.14
C THR A 232 31.70 -0.54 -0.39
N ILE A 233 30.62 -1.33 -0.40
CA ILE A 233 30.60 -2.65 -1.05
C ILE A 233 29.94 -2.51 -2.42
N LYS A 234 30.58 -3.05 -3.46
CA LYS A 234 30.10 -2.97 -4.84
C LYS A 234 30.12 -4.34 -5.51
N GLY A 235 29.16 -4.57 -6.39
CA GLY A 235 29.18 -5.75 -7.25
C GLY A 235 27.81 -6.18 -7.74
N LYS A 236 27.66 -7.49 -7.86
CA LYS A 236 26.44 -8.13 -8.37
C LYS A 236 26.17 -9.43 -7.63
N ASP A 237 24.89 -9.67 -7.33
CA ASP A 237 24.40 -10.87 -6.66
C ASP A 237 25.13 -11.13 -5.33
N ILE A 238 25.28 -10.10 -4.49
CA ILE A 238 25.93 -10.17 -3.17
C ILE A 238 24.86 -10.28 -2.09
N ASN A 239 24.81 -11.41 -1.39
CA ASN A 239 23.95 -11.56 -0.21
C ASN A 239 24.64 -10.98 1.01
N LEU A 240 23.96 -10.11 1.73
CA LEU A 240 24.43 -9.49 2.96
C LEU A 240 23.80 -10.21 4.19
N PRO A 241 24.32 -9.95 5.40
CA PRO A 241 23.64 -10.33 6.63
C PRO A 241 22.19 -9.80 6.68
N ASN A 242 21.35 -10.38 7.53
CA ASN A 242 19.95 -9.97 7.72
C ASN A 242 19.02 -10.10 6.49
N LYS A 243 19.41 -10.89 5.48
CA LYS A 243 18.69 -11.09 4.20
C LYS A 243 18.72 -9.86 3.27
N ASP A 244 19.56 -8.88 3.55
CA ASP A 244 19.84 -7.78 2.62
C ASP A 244 20.60 -8.29 1.39
N MET A 245 20.58 -7.55 0.29
CA MET A 245 21.20 -7.99 -0.96
C MET A 245 21.60 -6.84 -1.88
N ILE A 246 22.80 -6.88 -2.46
CA ILE A 246 23.18 -6.03 -3.59
C ILE A 246 22.97 -6.86 -4.87
N ARG A 247 21.83 -6.69 -5.53
CA ARG A 247 21.58 -7.35 -6.83
C ARG A 247 22.55 -6.79 -7.88
N LYS A 248 22.74 -5.47 -7.87
CA LYS A 248 23.70 -4.78 -8.74
C LYS A 248 24.06 -3.41 -8.13
N GLY A 249 25.28 -2.94 -8.35
CA GLY A 249 25.70 -1.58 -8.01
C GLY A 249 26.49 -1.52 -6.72
N SER A 250 26.27 -0.52 -5.88
CA SER A 250 26.99 -0.34 -4.61
C SER A 250 26.09 0.09 -3.45
N LEU A 251 26.53 -0.29 -2.25
CA LEU A 251 25.96 0.07 -0.96
C LEU A 251 27.09 0.47 -0.01
N THR A 252 27.02 1.68 0.55
CA THR A 252 28.00 2.19 1.52
C THR A 252 27.50 1.96 2.93
N PHE A 253 28.40 1.49 3.78
CA PHE A 253 28.20 1.25 5.20
C PHE A 253 28.93 2.29 6.04
N LYS A 254 28.35 2.63 7.18
CA LYS A 254 28.98 3.42 8.25
C LYS A 254 28.53 2.85 9.59
N ASP A 255 29.49 2.58 10.46
CA ASP A 255 29.26 1.94 11.76
C ASP A 255 28.41 0.65 11.59
N GLY A 256 28.78 -0.17 10.60
CA GLY A 256 28.11 -1.45 10.30
C GLY A 256 26.72 -1.35 9.67
N LYS A 257 26.17 -0.14 9.51
CA LYS A 257 24.82 0.10 8.96
C LYS A 257 24.88 0.65 7.54
N PRO A 258 23.99 0.22 6.63
CA PRO A 258 23.94 0.77 5.28
C PRO A 258 23.40 2.20 5.30
N VAL A 259 24.11 3.15 4.69
CA VAL A 259 23.77 4.59 4.75
C VAL A 259 23.62 5.25 3.38
N LEU A 260 24.09 4.61 2.29
CA LEU A 260 24.00 5.17 0.95
C LEU A 260 23.90 4.07 -0.10
N VAL A 261 22.84 4.11 -0.90
CA VAL A 261 22.74 3.34 -2.14
C VAL A 261 23.38 4.15 -3.26
N GLY A 262 24.38 3.57 -3.93
CA GLY A 262 25.11 4.20 -5.03
C GLY A 262 24.25 4.41 -6.27
N SER A 263 24.85 4.94 -7.34
CA SER A 263 24.15 5.16 -8.61
C SER A 263 24.05 3.90 -9.48
N SER A 264 22.98 3.81 -10.28
CA SER A 264 22.67 2.62 -11.10
C SER A 264 22.63 1.32 -10.28
N SER A 265 22.19 1.42 -9.04
CA SER A 265 22.16 0.33 -8.07
C SER A 265 20.76 -0.26 -7.95
N ASP A 266 20.70 -1.55 -7.60
CA ASP A 266 19.52 -2.33 -7.25
C ASP A 266 19.91 -3.11 -5.98
N VAL A 267 19.43 -2.63 -4.84
CA VAL A 267 19.84 -3.08 -3.50
C VAL A 267 18.61 -3.28 -2.62
N SER A 268 18.53 -4.42 -1.96
CA SER A 268 17.53 -4.71 -0.93
C SER A 268 18.13 -4.46 0.46
N VAL A 269 17.52 -3.58 1.24
CA VAL A 269 17.89 -3.25 2.63
C VAL A 269 16.62 -3.24 3.48
N ASP A 270 16.61 -3.98 4.60
CA ASP A 270 15.51 -4.02 5.56
C ASP A 270 14.14 -4.29 4.91
N GLY A 271 14.11 -5.22 3.96
CA GLY A 271 12.90 -5.59 3.21
C GLY A 271 12.41 -4.54 2.21
N PHE A 272 13.22 -3.53 1.88
CA PHE A 272 12.97 -2.58 0.79
C PHE A 272 14.00 -2.77 -0.31
N THR A 273 13.56 -2.90 -1.55
CA THR A 273 14.41 -2.82 -2.73
C THR A 273 14.47 -1.40 -3.24
N HIS A 274 15.66 -0.84 -3.31
CA HIS A 274 15.96 0.48 -3.85
C HIS A 274 16.65 0.34 -5.20
N VAL A 275 16.09 0.96 -6.24
CA VAL A 275 16.65 1.05 -7.58
C VAL A 275 16.95 2.51 -7.91
N THR A 276 18.22 2.86 -8.10
CA THR A 276 18.65 4.23 -8.42
C THR A 276 18.97 4.38 -9.91
N LYS A 277 18.63 5.52 -10.51
CA LYS A 277 19.01 5.88 -11.88
C LYS A 277 20.51 6.21 -11.95
N LYS A 278 20.99 6.41 -13.18
CA LYS A 278 22.34 6.91 -13.43
C LYS A 278 22.53 8.26 -12.73
N ASP A 279 23.73 8.48 -12.20
CA ASP A 279 24.13 9.75 -11.55
C ASP A 279 23.26 10.14 -10.35
N THR A 280 22.52 9.17 -9.79
CA THR A 280 21.58 9.35 -8.68
C THR A 280 21.99 8.47 -7.52
N THR A 281 22.22 9.03 -6.33
CA THR A 281 22.42 8.26 -5.10
C THR A 281 21.20 8.37 -4.20
N LEU A 282 21.06 7.49 -3.21
CA LEU A 282 19.98 7.53 -2.22
C LEU A 282 20.56 7.37 -0.81
N GLN A 283 20.38 8.36 0.05
CA GLN A 283 20.79 8.28 1.45
C GLN A 283 19.77 7.45 2.25
N LEU A 284 20.25 6.49 3.05
CA LEU A 284 19.44 5.68 3.95
C LEU A 284 19.61 6.21 5.37
N LEU A 285 18.50 6.48 6.04
CA LEU A 285 18.45 7.05 7.38
C LEU A 285 17.49 6.25 8.25
N TYR A 286 17.87 6.05 9.51
CA TYR A 286 17.11 5.27 10.47
C TYR A 286 16.69 6.15 11.64
N ILE A 287 15.40 6.14 11.97
CA ILE A 287 14.88 6.91 13.10
C ILE A 287 15.19 6.17 14.40
N GLU A 288 16.38 6.42 14.94
CA GLU A 288 16.80 5.91 16.24
C GLU A 288 16.59 6.98 17.31
N ASN A 289 15.71 6.71 18.27
CA ASN A 289 15.42 7.66 19.34
C ASN A 289 15.05 6.96 20.65
N VAL A 290 15.75 7.34 21.72
CA VAL A 290 15.53 6.79 23.07
C VAL A 290 14.08 6.94 23.55
N GLU A 291 13.35 7.98 23.13
CA GLU A 291 11.93 8.14 23.46
C GLU A 291 11.04 7.17 22.67
N LEU A 292 11.36 6.88 21.39
CA LEU A 292 10.69 5.83 20.61
C LEU A 292 10.92 4.45 21.24
N ASP A 293 12.15 4.15 21.65
CA ASP A 293 12.47 2.88 22.32
C ASP A 293 11.69 2.74 23.63
N LYS A 294 11.64 3.81 24.44
CA LYS A 294 10.82 3.84 25.66
C LYS A 294 9.33 3.68 25.37
N LEU A 295 8.82 4.23 24.26
CA LEU A 295 7.42 4.04 23.85
C LEU A 295 7.16 2.59 23.45
N ASN A 296 8.05 1.97 22.67
CA ASN A 296 7.96 0.59 22.23
C ASN A 296 8.02 -0.39 23.42
N GLU A 297 8.91 -0.17 24.38
CA GLU A 297 9.00 -0.99 25.59
C GLU A 297 7.76 -0.84 26.49
N ARG A 298 7.18 0.36 26.58
CA ARG A 298 5.92 0.59 27.31
C ARG A 298 4.73 -0.06 26.63
N GLU A 299 4.62 0.06 25.32
CA GLU A 299 3.62 -0.64 24.50
C GLU A 299 3.71 -2.14 24.74
N LYS A 300 4.90 -2.72 24.60
CA LYS A 300 5.16 -4.15 24.87
C LYS A 300 4.75 -4.55 26.28
N LYS A 301 5.07 -3.74 27.29
CA LYS A 301 4.68 -3.99 28.69
C LYS A 301 3.17 -3.91 28.93
N ASP A 302 2.48 -2.97 28.29
CA ASP A 302 1.02 -2.86 28.39
C ASP A 302 0.33 -4.00 27.65
N LEU A 303 0.81 -4.37 26.46
CA LEU A 303 0.33 -5.53 25.70
C LEU A 303 0.61 -6.86 26.40
N ALA A 304 1.72 -6.99 27.14
CA ALA A 304 2.06 -8.21 27.87
C ALA A 304 1.01 -8.59 28.94
N LYS A 305 0.20 -7.63 29.42
CA LYS A 305 -0.93 -7.89 30.33
C LYS A 305 -2.04 -8.70 29.66
N PHE A 306 -2.07 -8.72 28.34
CA PHE A 306 -3.00 -9.48 27.51
C PHE A 306 -2.36 -10.76 26.96
N SER A 307 -1.27 -11.25 27.56
CA SER A 307 -0.65 -12.54 27.21
C SER A 307 -1.59 -13.74 27.37
N GLN A 308 -2.69 -13.60 28.12
CA GLN A 308 -3.80 -14.56 28.13
C GLN A 308 -4.50 -14.67 26.76
N LEU A 309 -4.29 -13.73 25.84
CA LEU A 309 -4.77 -13.82 24.46
C LEU A 309 -4.02 -14.89 23.65
N ASP A 310 -2.77 -15.22 23.98
CA ASP A 310 -2.07 -16.34 23.31
C ASP A 310 -2.70 -17.68 23.73
N GLU A 311 -3.13 -17.78 24.99
CA GLU A 311 -3.93 -18.91 25.49
C GLU A 311 -5.33 -18.92 24.87
N PHE A 312 -5.95 -17.75 24.67
CA PHE A 312 -7.19 -17.62 23.91
C PHE A 312 -7.02 -18.07 22.46
N ASP A 313 -6.02 -17.58 21.72
CA ASP A 313 -5.80 -17.93 20.31
C ASP A 313 -5.59 -19.43 20.16
N LYS A 314 -4.87 -20.05 21.10
CA LYS A 314 -4.71 -21.51 21.18
C LYS A 314 -6.04 -22.21 21.46
N VAL A 315 -6.77 -21.83 22.51
CA VAL A 315 -8.05 -22.46 22.90
C VAL A 315 -9.13 -22.25 21.84
N PHE A 316 -9.18 -21.08 21.24
CA PHE A 316 -10.05 -20.72 20.13
C PHE A 316 -9.69 -21.55 18.90
N GLY A 317 -8.40 -21.66 18.55
CA GLY A 317 -7.91 -22.51 17.47
C GLY A 317 -8.27 -23.99 17.66
N GLU A 318 -8.05 -24.54 18.85
CA GLU A 318 -8.40 -25.93 19.20
C GLU A 318 -9.92 -26.17 19.15
N THR A 319 -10.72 -25.24 19.71
CA THR A 319 -12.18 -25.34 19.72
C THR A 319 -12.77 -25.17 18.32
N SER A 320 -12.19 -24.27 17.51
CA SER A 320 -12.55 -24.05 16.12
C SER A 320 -12.22 -25.27 15.25
N ALA A 321 -11.04 -25.85 15.41
CA ALA A 321 -10.64 -27.09 14.73
C ALA A 321 -11.56 -28.27 15.11
N LYS A 322 -11.94 -28.38 16.39
CA LYS A 322 -12.90 -29.39 16.86
C LYS A 322 -14.29 -29.18 16.25
N PHE A 323 -14.78 -27.94 16.22
CA PHE A 323 -16.04 -27.58 15.59
C PHE A 323 -16.05 -27.94 14.10
N ALA A 324 -15.01 -27.55 13.36
CA ALA A 324 -14.85 -27.85 11.95
C ALA A 324 -14.79 -29.37 11.67
N SER A 325 -14.03 -30.11 12.47
CA SER A 325 -13.92 -31.58 12.37
C SER A 325 -15.26 -32.29 12.61
N SER A 326 -15.98 -31.93 13.68
CA SER A 326 -17.31 -32.50 13.97
C SER A 326 -18.33 -32.15 12.89
N LYS A 327 -18.29 -30.92 12.35
CA LYS A 327 -19.19 -30.48 11.27
C LYS A 327 -18.92 -31.20 9.94
N LYS A 328 -17.65 -31.43 9.60
CA LYS A 328 -17.26 -32.28 8.47
C LYS A 328 -17.82 -33.70 8.62
N LYS A 329 -17.65 -34.29 9.80
CA LYS A 329 -18.18 -35.63 10.11
C LYS A 329 -19.72 -35.68 10.04
N GLN A 330 -20.40 -34.62 10.49
CA GLN A 330 -21.85 -34.50 10.37
C GLN A 330 -22.28 -34.60 8.90
N LYS A 331 -21.64 -33.82 8.02
CA LYS A 331 -21.93 -33.79 6.58
C LYS A 331 -21.68 -35.15 5.90
N GLU A 332 -20.60 -35.82 6.25
CA GLU A 332 -20.31 -37.18 5.77
C GLU A 332 -21.41 -38.19 6.16
N LEU A 333 -21.90 -38.11 7.40
CA LEU A 333 -22.98 -38.98 7.89
C LEU A 333 -24.33 -38.66 7.24
N GLU A 334 -24.64 -37.39 6.99
CA GLU A 334 -25.84 -36.96 6.26
C GLU A 334 -25.85 -37.50 4.82
N ILE A 335 -24.71 -37.43 4.12
CA ILE A 335 -24.55 -38.02 2.77
C ILE A 335 -24.74 -39.54 2.81
N LYS A 336 -24.12 -40.21 3.79
CA LYS A 336 -24.25 -41.67 3.98
C LYS A 336 -25.70 -42.07 4.26
N LEU A 337 -26.40 -41.33 5.11
CA LEU A 337 -27.81 -41.55 5.42
C LEU A 337 -28.70 -41.38 4.19
N LYS A 338 -28.44 -40.35 3.37
CA LYS A 338 -29.15 -40.12 2.11
C LYS A 338 -28.98 -41.31 1.15
N HIS A 339 -27.76 -41.81 0.95
CA HIS A 339 -27.51 -42.97 0.09
C HIS A 339 -28.14 -44.26 0.63
N LEU A 340 -28.14 -44.48 1.95
CA LEU A 340 -28.83 -45.62 2.57
C LEU A 340 -30.33 -45.59 2.29
N ASN A 341 -30.95 -44.41 2.37
CA ASN A 341 -32.36 -44.21 2.05
C ASN A 341 -32.66 -44.42 0.56
N GLU A 342 -31.82 -43.90 -0.34
CA GLU A 342 -31.98 -44.07 -1.80
C GLU A 342 -31.91 -45.54 -2.23
N ARG A 343 -31.00 -46.32 -1.63
CA ARG A 343 -30.83 -47.75 -1.94
C ARG A 343 -31.76 -48.69 -1.17
N ARG A 344 -32.67 -48.15 -0.35
CA ARG A 344 -33.58 -48.91 0.54
C ARG A 344 -32.84 -49.89 1.45
N ALA A 345 -31.76 -49.43 2.07
CA ALA A 345 -31.00 -50.23 3.04
C ALA A 345 -31.88 -50.70 4.22
N GLY A 346 -31.44 -51.75 4.91
CA GLY A 346 -32.16 -52.28 6.08
C GLY A 346 -32.23 -51.26 7.22
N TYR A 347 -33.34 -51.29 7.97
CA TYR A 347 -33.60 -50.38 9.10
C TYR A 347 -32.43 -50.29 10.10
N THR A 348 -31.74 -51.40 10.35
CA THR A 348 -30.59 -51.46 11.26
C THR A 348 -29.40 -50.63 10.79
N GLU A 349 -29.13 -50.57 9.48
CA GLU A 349 -28.04 -49.75 8.93
C GLU A 349 -28.38 -48.26 8.99
N ILE A 350 -29.64 -47.91 8.70
CA ILE A 350 -30.15 -46.54 8.76
C ILE A 350 -30.10 -46.03 10.21
N SER A 351 -30.64 -46.79 11.15
CA SER A 351 -30.69 -46.43 12.57
C SER A 351 -29.30 -46.26 13.19
N ALA A 352 -28.31 -47.05 12.76
CA ALA A 352 -26.92 -46.91 13.21
C ALA A 352 -26.30 -45.56 12.77
N VAL A 353 -26.52 -45.17 11.51
CA VAL A 353 -26.02 -43.88 10.99
C VAL A 353 -26.77 -42.70 11.59
N GLU A 354 -28.09 -42.80 11.79
CA GLU A 354 -28.88 -41.77 12.49
C GLU A 354 -28.39 -41.55 13.93
N THR A 355 -28.10 -42.63 14.67
CA THR A 355 -27.58 -42.54 16.05
C THR A 355 -26.23 -41.84 16.09
N GLU A 356 -25.32 -42.19 15.17
CA GLU A 356 -24.02 -41.53 15.07
C GLU A 356 -24.16 -40.05 14.69
N LEU A 357 -25.06 -39.73 13.75
CA LEU A 357 -25.34 -38.37 13.31
C LEU A 357 -25.87 -37.50 14.47
N PHE A 358 -26.79 -38.01 15.28
CA PHE A 358 -27.29 -37.30 16.47
C PHE A 358 -26.18 -37.00 17.48
N SER A 359 -25.25 -37.95 17.69
CA SER A 359 -24.09 -37.73 18.57
C SER A 359 -23.22 -36.59 18.05
N VAL A 360 -22.91 -36.60 16.75
CA VAL A 360 -22.06 -35.57 16.12
C VAL A 360 -22.74 -34.20 16.13
N ILE A 361 -24.06 -34.11 15.90
CA ILE A 361 -24.82 -32.86 16.02
C ILE A 361 -24.71 -32.26 17.43
N SER A 362 -24.75 -33.10 18.47
CA SER A 362 -24.55 -32.64 19.85
C SER A 362 -23.15 -32.08 20.08
N GLU A 363 -22.12 -32.70 19.49
CA GLU A 363 -20.73 -32.20 19.55
C GLU A 363 -20.57 -30.85 18.83
N VAL A 364 -21.15 -30.69 17.63
CA VAL A 364 -21.15 -29.44 16.86
C VAL A 364 -21.81 -28.32 17.68
N ASN A 365 -22.97 -28.59 18.28
CA ASN A 365 -23.67 -27.60 19.11
C ASN A 365 -22.88 -27.22 20.37
N SER A 366 -22.22 -28.19 21.01
CA SER A 366 -21.37 -27.94 22.18
C SER A 366 -20.15 -27.10 21.84
N ALA A 367 -19.44 -27.43 20.76
CA ALA A 367 -18.26 -26.68 20.31
C ALA A 367 -18.64 -25.28 19.82
N GLY A 368 -19.77 -25.13 19.11
CA GLY A 368 -20.28 -23.82 18.68
C GLY A 368 -20.81 -22.95 19.82
N ARG A 369 -21.21 -23.53 20.96
CA ARG A 369 -21.50 -22.76 22.18
C ARG A 369 -20.20 -22.29 22.84
N ALA A 370 -19.23 -23.19 23.00
CA ALA A 370 -17.91 -22.85 23.56
C ALA A 370 -17.22 -21.73 22.77
N LEU A 371 -17.26 -21.75 21.43
CA LEU A 371 -16.72 -20.67 20.59
C LEU A 371 -17.40 -19.32 20.85
N ARG A 372 -18.73 -19.30 21.03
CA ARG A 372 -19.48 -18.07 21.32
C ARG A 372 -19.16 -17.51 22.71
N GLU A 373 -19.07 -18.38 23.71
CA GLU A 373 -18.70 -18.01 25.08
C GLU A 373 -17.27 -17.47 25.10
N LEU A 374 -16.31 -18.16 24.48
CA LEU A 374 -14.92 -17.70 24.31
C LEU A 374 -14.86 -16.32 23.63
N THR A 375 -15.62 -16.11 22.54
CA THR A 375 -15.63 -14.84 21.81
C THR A 375 -16.23 -13.70 22.65
N GLN A 376 -17.31 -13.97 23.40
CA GLN A 376 -17.93 -12.98 24.28
C GLN A 376 -17.02 -12.60 25.46
N GLU A 377 -16.29 -13.56 26.02
CA GLU A 377 -15.33 -13.34 27.09
C GLU A 377 -14.08 -12.58 26.60
N SER A 378 -13.63 -12.82 25.37
CA SER A 378 -12.42 -12.20 24.82
C SER A 378 -12.63 -10.82 24.19
N LEU A 379 -13.85 -10.51 23.72
CA LEU A 379 -14.14 -9.26 23.00
C LEU A 379 -13.71 -7.98 23.77
N PRO A 380 -13.94 -7.84 25.10
CA PRO A 380 -13.45 -6.67 25.84
C PRO A 380 -11.92 -6.55 25.83
N PHE A 381 -11.20 -7.67 25.91
CA PHE A 381 -9.74 -7.69 25.88
C PHE A 381 -9.18 -7.36 24.49
N ILE A 382 -9.86 -7.81 23.42
CA ILE A 382 -9.53 -7.44 22.04
C ILE A 382 -9.70 -5.93 21.85
N ILE A 383 -10.83 -5.36 22.29
CA ILE A 383 -11.09 -3.91 22.22
C ILE A 383 -10.02 -3.13 22.99
N GLU A 384 -9.67 -3.55 24.21
CA GLU A 384 -8.66 -2.87 25.03
C GLU A 384 -7.25 -2.95 24.42
N ARG A 385 -6.90 -4.10 23.83
CA ARG A 385 -5.65 -4.28 23.08
C ARG A 385 -5.56 -3.31 21.90
N GLU A 386 -6.65 -3.16 21.13
CA GLU A 386 -6.67 -2.23 20.01
C GLU A 386 -6.61 -0.77 20.44
N ASP A 387 -7.26 -0.42 21.55
CA ASP A 387 -7.14 0.91 22.17
C ASP A 387 -5.70 1.23 22.60
N ILE A 388 -4.96 0.24 23.10
CA ILE A 388 -3.54 0.38 23.45
C ILE A 388 -2.71 0.60 22.19
N ASN A 389 -2.87 -0.24 21.17
CA ASN A 389 -2.17 -0.11 19.89
C ASN A 389 -2.39 1.27 19.26
N LEU A 390 -3.65 1.71 19.16
CA LEU A 390 -4.01 3.01 18.59
C LEU A 390 -3.38 4.17 19.38
N ARG A 391 -3.41 4.10 20.71
CA ARG A 391 -2.82 5.13 21.59
C ARG A 391 -1.30 5.23 21.42
N TYR A 392 -0.60 4.10 21.33
CA TYR A 392 0.85 4.11 21.15
C TYR A 392 1.24 4.51 19.72
N ARG A 393 0.45 4.15 18.71
CA ARG A 393 0.59 4.64 17.33
C ARG A 393 0.51 6.15 17.25
N GLN A 394 -0.54 6.76 17.80
CA GLN A 394 -0.69 8.22 17.83
C GLN A 394 0.46 8.94 18.55
N LYS A 395 1.04 8.30 19.58
CA LYS A 395 2.23 8.84 20.27
C LYS A 395 3.47 8.76 19.39
N ARG A 396 3.66 7.65 18.67
CA ARG A 396 4.76 7.51 17.69
C ARG A 396 4.63 8.53 16.58
N GLU A 397 3.44 8.68 15.99
CA GLU A 397 3.17 9.65 14.92
C GLU A 397 3.58 11.06 15.32
N LYS A 398 3.11 11.54 16.47
CA LYS A 398 3.50 12.86 17.01
C LYS A 398 5.00 13.02 17.25
N LEU A 399 5.67 11.91 17.62
CA LEU A 399 7.11 11.92 17.84
C LEU A 399 7.86 11.94 16.50
N TYR A 400 7.40 11.19 15.50
CA TYR A 400 7.94 11.23 14.14
C TYR A 400 7.79 12.63 13.52
N GLU A 401 6.62 13.26 13.63
CA GLU A 401 6.40 14.65 13.18
C GLU A 401 7.39 15.64 13.78
N LYS A 402 7.87 15.40 15.01
CA LYS A 402 8.87 16.22 15.68
C LYS A 402 10.30 15.89 15.26
N LEU A 403 10.62 14.62 15.08
CA LEU A 403 12.00 14.16 14.83
C LEU A 403 12.40 14.30 13.36
N VAL A 404 11.53 13.83 12.46
CA VAL A 404 11.82 13.69 11.03
C VAL A 404 12.29 14.99 10.37
N PRO A 405 11.69 16.18 10.61
CA PRO A 405 12.14 17.42 9.98
C PRO A 405 13.63 17.73 10.22
N SER A 406 14.16 17.38 11.40
CA SER A 406 15.58 17.61 11.73
C SER A 406 16.56 16.60 11.11
N MET A 407 16.03 15.50 10.55
CA MET A 407 16.83 14.42 9.95
C MET A 407 16.87 14.48 8.43
N ARG A 408 16.05 15.33 7.78
CA ARG A 408 15.95 15.42 6.33
C ARG A 408 17.24 16.02 5.74
N PRO A 409 18.07 15.23 5.03
CA PRO A 409 19.21 15.77 4.32
C PRO A 409 18.74 16.50 3.06
N GLU A 410 19.64 17.27 2.44
CA GLU A 410 19.41 17.75 1.09
C GLU A 410 19.53 16.60 0.07
N GLY A 411 18.69 16.62 -0.96
CA GLY A 411 18.69 15.62 -2.04
C GLY A 411 17.92 14.35 -1.70
N ASN A 412 18.30 13.24 -2.33
CA ASN A 412 17.56 11.98 -2.29
C ASN A 412 17.78 11.24 -0.99
N HIS A 413 16.69 10.93 -0.30
CA HIS A 413 16.75 10.20 0.95
C HIS A 413 15.57 9.27 1.17
N PHE A 414 15.83 8.23 1.94
CA PHE A 414 14.89 7.26 2.44
C PHE A 414 15.08 7.14 3.96
N ILE A 415 14.07 7.56 4.72
CA ILE A 415 14.05 7.50 6.18
C ILE A 415 13.10 6.38 6.58
N SER A 416 13.56 5.45 7.40
CA SER A 416 12.72 4.37 7.93
C SER A 416 12.68 4.36 9.46
N GLY A 417 11.54 3.93 9.99
CA GLY A 417 11.29 3.70 11.42
C GLY A 417 10.18 2.67 11.61
N LYS A 418 9.87 2.33 12.86
CA LYS A 418 8.76 1.41 13.16
C LYS A 418 7.43 1.96 12.65
N ASP A 419 6.77 1.21 11.76
CA ASP A 419 5.50 1.57 11.10
C ASP A 419 5.55 2.90 10.29
N TYR A 420 6.75 3.38 9.92
CA TYR A 420 6.94 4.68 9.28
C TYR A 420 8.02 4.64 8.21
N VAL A 421 7.73 5.18 7.04
CA VAL A 421 8.69 5.41 5.96
C VAL A 421 8.49 6.82 5.41
N LEU A 422 9.58 7.49 5.09
CA LEU A 422 9.59 8.69 4.25
C LEU A 422 10.59 8.50 3.13
N ALA A 423 10.20 8.81 1.90
CA ALA A 423 11.12 8.92 0.78
C ALA A 423 10.92 10.26 0.08
N SER A 424 12.02 10.89 -0.33
CA SER A 424 11.97 12.20 -0.98
C SER A 424 13.15 12.36 -1.94
N GLY A 425 12.93 13.10 -3.02
CA GLY A 425 13.94 13.42 -4.04
C GLY A 425 13.54 12.99 -5.45
N ASN A 426 14.54 12.70 -6.29
CA ASN A 426 14.38 12.35 -7.69
C ASN A 426 15.30 11.18 -8.09
N GLY A 427 14.78 10.28 -8.92
CA GLY A 427 15.57 9.40 -9.75
C GLY A 427 15.79 8.04 -9.13
N PHE A 428 14.91 7.62 -8.22
CA PHE A 428 14.95 6.30 -7.62
C PHE A 428 13.55 5.73 -7.43
N THR A 429 13.51 4.41 -7.35
CA THR A 429 12.32 3.62 -7.09
C THR A 429 12.57 2.78 -5.85
N THR A 430 11.61 2.75 -4.94
CA THR A 430 11.65 1.87 -3.78
C THR A 430 10.46 0.91 -3.86
N LYS A 431 10.73 -0.38 -3.73
CA LYS A 431 9.74 -1.46 -3.69
C LYS A 431 9.77 -2.12 -2.32
N LEU A 432 8.60 -2.30 -1.74
CA LEU A 432 8.37 -3.13 -0.57
C LEU A 432 8.46 -4.62 -0.98
N GLU A 433 9.33 -5.38 -0.33
CA GLU A 433 9.49 -6.82 -0.57
C GLU A 433 8.65 -7.65 0.40
N ASP A 434 8.43 -8.92 0.06
CA ASP A 434 7.93 -9.93 0.99
C ASP A 434 8.85 -9.99 2.23
N ASP A 435 8.28 -10.22 3.43
CA ASP A 435 9.00 -10.22 4.72
C ASP A 435 9.49 -8.84 5.21
N ASN A 436 8.92 -7.73 4.72
CA ASN A 436 9.32 -6.41 5.18
C ASN A 436 9.10 -6.25 6.71
N PRO A 437 10.14 -5.91 7.51
CA PRO A 437 10.05 -5.79 8.96
C PRO A 437 9.27 -4.55 9.43
N VAL A 438 9.11 -3.54 8.57
CA VAL A 438 8.35 -2.31 8.86
C VAL A 438 6.85 -2.52 8.63
N PHE A 439 6.49 -3.29 7.60
CA PHE A 439 5.10 -3.63 7.25
C PHE A 439 4.93 -5.16 7.10
N PRO A 440 5.03 -5.92 8.22
CA PRO A 440 5.06 -7.39 8.17
C PRO A 440 3.75 -8.01 7.65
N GLU A 441 2.64 -7.29 7.72
CA GLU A 441 1.32 -7.73 7.23
C GLU A 441 1.21 -7.74 5.71
N PHE A 442 2.24 -7.30 4.98
CA PHE A 442 2.32 -7.43 3.53
C PHE A 442 2.41 -8.89 3.06
N GLN A 443 2.73 -9.81 3.97
CA GLN A 443 2.42 -11.22 3.82
C GLN A 443 1.11 -11.53 4.53
N LEU A 444 0.01 -11.82 3.81
CA LEU A 444 -0.95 -12.88 4.18
C LEU A 444 -2.25 -12.84 3.35
N VAL A 445 -2.66 -13.99 2.83
CA VAL A 445 -4.06 -14.44 2.94
C VAL A 445 -4.11 -15.96 3.18
N TYR A 446 -5.01 -16.38 4.07
CA TYR A 446 -5.38 -17.78 4.33
C TYR A 446 -6.49 -18.24 3.37
N GLU A 447 -6.30 -19.39 2.71
CA GLU A 447 -7.35 -20.07 1.95
C GLU A 447 -7.33 -21.57 2.23
N ASP A 448 -8.50 -22.18 2.41
CA ASP A 448 -8.70 -23.61 2.77
C ASP A 448 -8.07 -24.07 4.10
N TRP A 449 -7.94 -23.18 5.08
CA TRP A 449 -7.15 -23.43 6.29
C TRP A 449 -5.65 -23.70 6.01
N LYS A 450 -5.13 -23.27 4.84
CA LYS A 450 -3.71 -23.33 4.47
C LYS A 450 -3.20 -21.95 4.02
N THR A 451 -1.97 -21.64 4.38
CA THR A 451 -1.28 -20.42 3.96
C THR A 451 -0.86 -20.57 2.50
N GLN A 452 -1.48 -19.83 1.55
CA GLN A 452 -0.90 -19.64 0.22
C GLN A 452 -0.14 -18.31 0.19
N LYS A 453 1.10 -18.36 -0.30
CA LYS A 453 1.97 -17.18 -0.41
C LYS A 453 1.49 -16.35 -1.61
N ARG A 454 0.84 -15.22 -1.36
CA ARG A 454 0.58 -14.19 -2.37
C ARG A 454 1.64 -13.11 -2.27
N GLU A 455 2.12 -12.61 -3.40
CA GLU A 455 3.14 -11.54 -3.44
C GLU A 455 2.43 -10.20 -3.32
N GLY A 456 2.66 -9.50 -2.20
CA GLY A 456 2.31 -8.09 -2.13
C GLY A 456 3.24 -7.30 -3.03
N ARG A 457 2.74 -6.31 -3.78
CA ARG A 457 3.59 -5.37 -4.51
C ARG A 457 3.23 -3.93 -4.19
N PHE A 458 4.09 -3.23 -3.46
CA PHE A 458 3.96 -1.81 -3.23
C PHE A 458 5.29 -1.16 -3.63
N GLU A 459 5.25 -0.31 -4.62
CA GLU A 459 6.42 0.30 -5.23
C GLU A 459 6.14 1.77 -5.46
N PHE A 460 7.10 2.64 -5.17
CA PHE A 460 6.98 4.06 -5.44
C PHE A 460 8.26 4.61 -6.06
N THR A 461 8.09 5.43 -7.08
CA THR A 461 9.16 6.08 -7.83
C THR A 461 9.11 7.58 -7.58
N MET A 462 10.24 8.15 -7.21
CA MET A 462 10.38 9.56 -6.89
C MET A 462 10.96 10.32 -8.10
N ASP A 463 10.29 11.39 -8.55
CA ASP A 463 10.75 12.26 -9.64
C ASP A 463 10.64 13.76 -9.26
N GLY A 464 11.08 14.10 -8.05
CA GLY A 464 10.99 15.44 -7.48
C GLY A 464 9.88 15.61 -6.44
N GLY A 465 9.39 14.52 -5.86
CA GLY A 465 8.34 14.53 -4.83
C GLY A 465 8.78 14.01 -3.46
N GLU A 466 7.82 13.90 -2.55
CA GLU A 466 7.93 13.28 -1.23
C GLU A 466 6.78 12.30 -1.03
N ILE A 467 7.04 11.17 -0.37
CA ILE A 467 6.01 10.24 0.09
C ILE A 467 6.32 9.81 1.53
N ILE A 468 5.31 9.84 2.38
CA ILE A 468 5.34 9.37 3.75
C ILE A 468 4.35 8.22 3.84
N LEU A 469 4.82 7.03 4.17
CA LEU A 469 3.98 5.85 4.37
C LEU A 469 3.85 5.56 5.85
N GLN A 470 2.64 5.32 6.28
CA GLN A 470 2.29 4.95 7.65
C GLN A 470 1.31 3.79 7.63
N ARG A 471 1.47 2.87 8.58
CA ARG A 471 0.53 1.75 8.72
C ARG A 471 -0.78 2.21 9.36
N GLU A 472 -1.90 2.01 8.68
CA GLU A 472 -3.24 2.19 9.25
C GLU A 472 -3.82 0.88 9.81
N SER A 473 -3.49 -0.27 9.23
CA SER A 473 -4.03 -1.55 9.69
C SER A 473 -3.51 -1.96 11.07
N GLU A 474 -4.34 -2.70 11.81
CA GLU A 474 -3.95 -3.40 13.04
C GLU A 474 -2.96 -4.53 12.73
N THR A 475 -2.19 -4.96 13.73
CA THR A 475 -1.23 -6.05 13.54
C THR A 475 -1.98 -7.34 13.18
N ASN A 476 -1.52 -8.07 12.16
CA ASN A 476 -2.18 -9.27 11.61
C ASN A 476 -3.51 -9.04 10.86
N ARG A 477 -3.83 -7.81 10.45
CA ARG A 477 -4.89 -7.54 9.47
C ARG A 477 -4.30 -7.24 8.09
N PRO A 478 -5.07 -7.40 6.99
CA PRO A 478 -4.62 -6.99 5.66
C PRO A 478 -4.01 -5.59 5.69
N LEU A 479 -2.89 -5.41 4.99
CA LEU A 479 -2.15 -4.16 5.06
C LEU A 479 -3.00 -3.00 4.53
N ALA A 480 -3.23 -2.02 5.39
CA ALA A 480 -3.79 -0.73 5.03
C ALA A 480 -2.72 0.35 5.27
N LEU A 481 -2.44 1.16 4.25
CA LEU A 481 -1.43 2.20 4.29
C LEU A 481 -2.07 3.59 4.17
N SER A 482 -1.61 4.51 5.00
CA SER A 482 -1.74 5.94 4.79
C SER A 482 -0.50 6.41 4.04
N ALA A 483 -0.67 7.02 2.88
CA ALA A 483 0.40 7.63 2.11
C ALA A 483 0.17 9.15 2.07
N LYS A 484 1.03 9.95 2.70
CA LYS A 484 1.06 11.39 2.46
C LYS A 484 2.04 11.67 1.32
N ALA A 485 1.62 12.23 0.21
CA ALA A 485 2.47 12.44 -0.97
C ALA A 485 2.46 13.90 -1.42
N SER A 486 3.54 14.37 -2.06
CA SER A 486 3.62 15.69 -2.70
C SER A 486 4.60 15.69 -3.87
N GLY A 487 4.48 16.65 -4.78
CA GLY A 487 5.30 16.73 -6.00
C GLY A 487 5.06 15.54 -6.94
N ASN A 488 6.06 15.17 -7.74
CA ASN A 488 5.95 14.09 -8.72
C ASN A 488 6.38 12.73 -8.14
N VAL A 489 5.40 11.85 -7.93
CA VAL A 489 5.53 10.50 -7.37
C VAL A 489 4.69 9.54 -8.21
N GLU A 490 5.24 8.35 -8.46
CA GLU A 490 4.51 7.24 -9.08
C GLU A 490 4.37 6.13 -8.04
N ILE A 491 3.17 5.60 -7.83
CA ILE A 491 2.85 4.55 -6.84
C ILE A 491 2.22 3.36 -7.58
N LEU A 492 2.70 2.17 -7.28
CA LEU A 492 2.25 0.88 -7.81
C LEU A 492 1.90 -0.03 -6.64
N ASP A 493 0.62 -0.34 -6.43
CA ASP A 493 0.15 -1.17 -5.30
C ASP A 493 -0.30 -2.59 -5.72
N GLY A 494 0.11 -3.02 -6.92
CA GLY A 494 -0.29 -4.29 -7.52
C GLY A 494 -1.61 -4.23 -8.29
N LYS A 495 -2.58 -3.40 -7.86
CA LYS A 495 -3.87 -3.19 -8.55
C LYS A 495 -3.92 -1.86 -9.30
N TRP A 496 -3.31 -0.84 -8.74
CA TRP A 496 -3.31 0.54 -9.21
C TRP A 496 -1.89 0.99 -9.54
N HIS A 497 -1.84 1.81 -10.57
CA HIS A 497 -0.68 2.57 -10.99
C HIS A 497 -1.07 4.03 -10.96
N LEU A 498 -0.60 4.75 -9.97
CA LEU A 498 -0.88 6.14 -9.70
C LEU A 498 0.34 6.98 -10.08
N LYS A 499 0.13 8.12 -10.75
CA LYS A 499 1.18 9.11 -11.01
C LYS A 499 0.67 10.48 -10.61
N THR A 500 1.50 11.27 -9.95
CA THR A 500 1.16 12.65 -9.63
C THR A 500 1.90 13.58 -10.58
N ASP A 501 1.28 14.70 -10.95
CA ASP A 501 1.83 15.69 -11.89
C ASP A 501 2.11 17.06 -11.25
N GLY A 502 2.12 17.12 -9.90
CA GLY A 502 2.21 18.35 -9.13
C GLY A 502 0.83 18.87 -8.70
N GLU A 503 -0.22 18.66 -9.48
CA GLU A 503 -1.55 19.23 -9.22
C GLU A 503 -2.62 18.16 -8.91
N ASP A 504 -2.55 16.99 -9.55
CA ASP A 504 -3.50 15.89 -9.36
C ASP A 504 -2.82 14.51 -9.35
N ILE A 505 -3.54 13.50 -8.86
CA ILE A 505 -3.18 12.09 -8.99
C ILE A 505 -3.92 11.47 -10.19
N ILE A 506 -3.16 10.94 -11.15
CA ILE A 506 -3.63 10.21 -12.31
C ILE A 506 -3.50 8.71 -12.02
N GLY A 507 -4.63 8.04 -11.80
CA GLY A 507 -4.68 6.59 -11.58
C GLY A 507 -4.98 5.79 -12.84
N LYS A 508 -4.31 4.65 -13.01
CA LYS A 508 -4.63 3.61 -13.99
C LYS A 508 -4.70 2.26 -13.30
N ALA A 509 -5.62 1.42 -13.76
CA ALA A 509 -5.61 -0.01 -13.47
C ALA A 509 -4.27 -0.62 -13.93
N SER A 510 -3.63 -1.42 -13.07
CA SER A 510 -2.55 -2.28 -13.51
C SER A 510 -3.11 -3.35 -14.46
N GLU A 511 -2.51 -3.51 -15.64
CA GLU A 511 -2.88 -4.56 -16.61
C GLU A 511 -2.38 -5.96 -16.21
N SER A 512 -1.93 -6.13 -14.96
CA SER A 512 -1.39 -7.39 -14.46
C SER A 512 -2.39 -8.54 -14.65
N LYS A 513 -1.98 -9.56 -15.42
CA LYS A 513 -2.72 -10.82 -15.58
C LYS A 513 -2.51 -11.79 -14.41
N ASP A 514 -1.63 -11.45 -13.46
CA ASP A 514 -1.35 -12.31 -12.32
C ASP A 514 -2.43 -12.14 -11.24
N THR A 515 -3.31 -13.15 -11.15
CA THR A 515 -4.32 -13.29 -10.09
C THR A 515 -3.74 -13.52 -8.69
N ALA A 516 -2.40 -13.53 -8.57
CA ALA A 516 -1.67 -13.82 -7.34
C ALA A 516 -1.20 -12.56 -6.57
N LEU A 517 -1.46 -11.35 -7.09
CA LEU A 517 -1.09 -10.10 -6.42
C LEU A 517 -2.19 -9.65 -5.45
N VAL A 518 -1.82 -9.33 -4.21
CA VAL A 518 -2.71 -8.67 -3.24
C VAL A 518 -2.40 -7.17 -3.23
N ALA A 519 -3.42 -6.35 -3.46
CA ALA A 519 -3.31 -4.92 -3.27
C ALA A 519 -3.59 -4.56 -1.81
N SER A 520 -2.81 -3.64 -1.25
CA SER A 520 -3.10 -3.02 0.04
C SER A 520 -4.24 -2.02 -0.10
N ASP A 521 -5.09 -1.90 0.92
CA ASP A 521 -6.00 -0.77 1.01
C ASP A 521 -5.14 0.50 1.20
N LEU A 522 -5.38 1.53 0.39
CA LEU A 522 -4.50 2.70 0.35
C LEU A 522 -5.32 3.97 0.50
N ARG A 523 -5.04 4.75 1.54
CA ARG A 523 -5.47 6.14 1.68
C ARG A 523 -4.33 7.05 1.31
N ILE A 524 -4.53 7.95 0.35
CA ILE A 524 -3.52 8.91 -0.08
C ILE A 524 -3.96 10.32 0.29
N LEU A 525 -3.16 11.02 1.08
CA LEU A 525 -3.27 12.45 1.31
C LEU A 525 -2.22 13.14 0.45
N TYR A 526 -2.63 13.79 -0.63
CA TYR A 526 -1.73 14.45 -1.57
C TYR A 526 -1.74 15.96 -1.40
N THR A 527 -0.56 16.55 -1.19
CA THR A 527 -0.37 18.00 -1.17
C THR A 527 0.10 18.45 -2.55
N THR A 528 -0.72 19.27 -3.22
CA THR A 528 -0.41 19.86 -4.54
C THR A 528 0.72 20.88 -4.44
N ASP A 529 1.31 21.26 -5.57
CA ASP A 529 2.33 22.32 -5.66
C ASP A 529 1.81 23.69 -5.17
N SER A 530 0.49 23.90 -5.23
CA SER A 530 -0.18 25.09 -4.67
C SER A 530 -0.35 25.06 -3.15
N GLY A 531 -0.13 23.90 -2.51
CA GLY A 531 -0.34 23.66 -1.08
C GLY A 531 -1.74 23.16 -0.71
N GLU A 532 -2.65 22.96 -1.68
CA GLU A 532 -3.95 22.31 -1.44
C GLU A 532 -3.75 20.83 -1.07
N GLU A 533 -4.45 20.35 -0.04
CA GLU A 533 -4.48 18.93 0.35
C GLU A 533 -5.71 18.23 -0.27
N LYS A 534 -5.47 17.11 -0.95
CA LYS A 534 -6.48 16.24 -1.57
C LYS A 534 -6.40 14.84 -0.98
N THR A 535 -7.54 14.20 -0.71
CA THR A 535 -7.59 12.85 -0.15
C THR A 535 -8.19 11.86 -1.14
N TYR A 536 -7.53 10.72 -1.35
CA TYR A 536 -7.95 9.64 -2.23
C TYR A 536 -8.01 8.33 -1.45
N ASP A 537 -9.17 7.69 -1.41
CA ASP A 537 -9.36 6.39 -0.78
C ASP A 537 -9.47 5.30 -1.86
N LEU A 538 -8.48 4.41 -1.94
CA LEU A 538 -8.39 3.34 -2.91
C LEU A 538 -8.65 2.00 -2.22
N GLY A 539 -9.88 1.50 -2.41
CA GLY A 539 -10.26 0.19 -1.86
C GLY A 539 -10.34 0.15 -0.34
N VAL A 540 -10.58 1.29 0.33
CA VAL A 540 -10.81 1.37 1.79
C VAL A 540 -12.16 0.73 2.14
N ASP A 541 -12.31 -0.56 1.87
CA ASP A 541 -13.41 -1.35 2.35
C ASP A 541 -13.00 -1.97 3.68
N THR A 542 -13.27 -1.23 4.76
CA THR A 542 -13.13 -1.72 6.14
C THR A 542 -13.91 -3.01 6.42
N SER A 543 -14.68 -3.52 5.44
CA SER A 543 -15.45 -4.75 5.51
C SER A 543 -14.92 -5.86 4.60
N TYR A 544 -13.62 -6.16 4.67
CA TYR A 544 -13.13 -7.47 4.21
C TYR A 544 -13.75 -8.58 5.07
N TYR A 545 -14.89 -9.10 4.62
CA TYR A 545 -15.39 -10.38 5.07
C TYR A 545 -14.54 -11.47 4.42
N PRO A 546 -13.98 -12.42 5.19
CA PRO A 546 -13.28 -13.56 4.59
C PRO A 546 -14.22 -14.27 3.61
N ALA A 547 -13.67 -14.76 2.49
CA ALA A 547 -14.44 -15.58 1.56
C ALA A 547 -15.10 -16.74 2.32
N LEU A 548 -16.40 -16.95 2.07
CA LEU A 548 -17.11 -18.07 2.69
C LEU A 548 -16.37 -19.38 2.36
N THR A 549 -15.99 -20.10 3.40
CA THR A 549 -15.50 -21.47 3.24
C THR A 549 -16.53 -22.32 2.49
N PHE A 550 -16.09 -23.39 1.84
CA PHE A 550 -17.00 -24.33 1.19
C PHE A 550 -18.09 -24.82 2.17
N GLU A 551 -17.74 -25.03 3.44
CA GLU A 551 -18.68 -25.40 4.48
C GLU A 551 -19.67 -24.28 4.83
N GLU A 552 -19.23 -23.04 5.02
CA GLU A 552 -20.13 -21.91 5.30
C GLU A 552 -21.07 -21.64 4.12
N ARG A 553 -20.57 -21.75 2.90
CA ARG A 553 -21.38 -21.63 1.69
C ARG A 553 -22.44 -22.73 1.62
N GLU A 554 -22.08 -23.96 1.95
CA GLU A 554 -23.01 -25.08 1.94
C GLU A 554 -24.06 -24.99 3.06
N ASP A 555 -23.69 -24.52 4.26
CA ASP A 555 -24.64 -24.27 5.33
C ASP A 555 -25.62 -23.17 4.97
N LEU A 556 -25.12 -22.08 4.39
CA LEU A 556 -25.95 -20.98 3.94
C LEU A 556 -26.89 -21.44 2.82
N LEU A 557 -26.45 -22.33 1.91
CA LEU A 557 -27.33 -22.95 0.90
C LEU A 557 -28.40 -23.86 1.52
N GLN A 558 -28.06 -24.63 2.55
CA GLN A 558 -29.03 -25.46 3.27
C GLN A 558 -30.04 -24.62 4.05
N GLU A 559 -29.56 -23.57 4.75
CA GLU A 559 -30.38 -22.62 5.49
C GLU A 559 -31.28 -21.81 4.54
N LYS A 560 -30.76 -21.41 3.37
CA LYS A 560 -31.54 -20.82 2.29
C LYS A 560 -32.70 -21.73 1.91
N LYS A 561 -32.42 -23.01 1.62
CA LYS A 561 -33.44 -24.01 1.25
C LYS A 561 -34.50 -24.20 2.34
N ARG A 562 -34.07 -24.25 3.62
CA ARG A 562 -34.98 -24.34 4.77
C ARG A 562 -35.90 -23.12 4.86
N LEU A 563 -35.32 -21.92 4.81
CA LEU A 563 -36.06 -20.66 4.88
C LEU A 563 -37.01 -20.48 3.70
N THR A 564 -36.62 -20.85 2.48
CA THR A 564 -37.52 -20.85 1.31
C THR A 564 -38.75 -21.73 1.56
N THR A 565 -38.54 -22.95 2.09
CA THR A 565 -39.63 -23.88 2.42
C THR A 565 -40.55 -23.33 3.51
N GLU A 566 -39.98 -22.69 4.54
CA GLU A 566 -40.76 -22.07 5.63
C GLU A 566 -41.54 -20.85 5.17
N ILE A 567 -40.95 -20.02 4.31
CA ILE A 567 -41.62 -18.88 3.67
C ILE A 567 -42.79 -19.36 2.82
N GLU A 568 -42.63 -20.39 1.99
CA GLU A 568 -43.72 -20.97 1.19
C GLU A 568 -44.86 -21.50 2.05
N LYS A 569 -44.55 -22.18 3.17
CA LYS A 569 -45.54 -22.62 4.15
C LYS A 569 -46.29 -21.43 4.76
N LEU A 570 -45.56 -20.41 5.22
CA LEU A 570 -46.17 -19.21 5.81
C LEU A 570 -47.01 -18.45 4.78
N THR A 571 -46.56 -18.30 3.54
CA THR A 571 -47.35 -17.69 2.46
C THR A 571 -48.64 -18.48 2.20
N THR A 572 -48.57 -19.82 2.20
CA THR A 572 -49.75 -20.69 2.04
C THR A 572 -50.73 -20.56 3.21
N LEU A 573 -50.22 -20.42 4.45
CA LEU A 573 -51.04 -20.20 5.66
C LEU A 573 -51.66 -18.79 5.70
N ILE A 574 -50.92 -17.78 5.23
CA ILE A 574 -51.37 -16.39 5.21
C ILE A 574 -52.47 -16.19 4.16
N LYS A 575 -52.33 -16.78 2.96
CA LYS A 575 -53.25 -16.55 1.84
C LYS A 575 -54.75 -16.67 2.16
N PRO A 576 -55.25 -17.73 2.83
CA PRO A 576 -56.68 -17.84 3.18
C PRO A 576 -57.11 -16.87 4.29
N ILE A 577 -56.19 -16.43 5.15
CA ILE A 577 -56.47 -15.48 6.25
C ILE A 577 -56.35 -14.03 5.76
N GLU A 578 -55.54 -13.79 4.74
CA GLU A 578 -55.28 -12.46 4.17
C GLU A 578 -56.53 -11.87 3.54
N GLU A 579 -57.35 -12.65 2.84
CA GLU A 579 -58.63 -12.18 2.28
C GLU A 579 -59.60 -11.73 3.38
N ASP A 580 -59.68 -12.48 4.49
CA ASP A 580 -60.51 -12.14 5.65
C ASP A 580 -59.95 -10.91 6.42
N ALA A 581 -58.62 -10.86 6.60
CA ALA A 581 -57.91 -9.80 7.30
C ALA A 581 -57.78 -8.51 6.47
N LEU A 582 -57.91 -8.57 5.13
CA LEU A 582 -57.82 -7.40 4.25
C LEU A 582 -58.88 -6.36 4.61
N SER A 583 -60.10 -6.82 4.91
CA SER A 583 -61.22 -5.96 5.32
C SER A 583 -60.93 -5.23 6.65
N LEU A 584 -60.28 -5.91 7.60
CA LEU A 584 -59.89 -5.36 8.90
C LEU A 584 -58.67 -4.44 8.77
N ARG A 585 -57.71 -4.77 7.90
CA ARG A 585 -56.53 -3.96 7.59
C ARG A 585 -56.92 -2.65 6.91
N SER A 586 -57.82 -2.68 5.93
CA SER A 586 -58.37 -1.49 5.28
C SER A 586 -59.10 -0.59 6.29
N LYS A 587 -59.95 -1.16 7.16
CA LYS A 587 -60.61 -0.40 8.23
C LYS A 587 -59.63 0.19 9.25
N ARG A 588 -58.59 -0.55 9.63
CA ARG A 588 -57.53 -0.05 10.51
C ARG A 588 -56.80 1.13 9.88
N SER A 589 -56.48 1.03 8.58
CA SER A 589 -55.87 2.14 7.82
C SER A 589 -56.78 3.36 7.83
N GLU A 590 -58.07 3.19 7.53
CA GLU A 590 -59.08 4.26 7.53
C GLU A 590 -59.18 4.95 8.91
N TYR A 591 -59.24 4.19 10.00
CA TYR A 591 -59.27 4.75 11.35
C TYR A 591 -57.94 5.42 11.76
N THR A 592 -56.81 4.89 11.29
CA THR A 592 -55.49 5.51 11.50
C THR A 592 -55.41 6.85 10.76
N ASP A 593 -55.87 6.89 9.51
CA ASP A 593 -55.95 8.12 8.71
C ASP A 593 -56.91 9.14 9.34
N LEU A 594 -58.02 8.69 9.93
CA LEU A 594 -58.97 9.55 10.63
C LEU A 594 -58.37 10.19 11.91
N LEU A 595 -57.52 9.45 12.64
CA LEU A 595 -56.85 9.95 13.84
C LEU A 595 -55.69 10.92 13.52
N TYR A 596 -54.87 10.56 12.52
CA TYR A 596 -53.56 11.18 12.30
C TYR A 596 -53.49 12.05 11.02
N GLY A 597 -54.45 11.91 10.10
CA GLY A 597 -54.45 12.52 8.78
C GLY A 597 -53.70 11.64 7.77
N GLY A 598 -54.39 11.19 6.71
CA GLY A 598 -53.78 10.43 5.62
C GLY A 598 -53.02 11.31 4.61
N THR A 599 -52.24 10.69 3.72
CA THR A 599 -51.46 11.33 2.66
C THR A 599 -52.29 11.90 1.49
N LYS A 600 -53.61 11.70 1.47
CA LYS A 600 -54.53 12.23 0.44
C LYS A 600 -55.43 13.34 1.00
N GLN A 601 -55.00 14.58 0.77
CA GLN A 601 -55.76 15.82 0.51
C GLN A 601 -57.09 16.20 1.20
N VAL A 602 -57.72 15.45 2.12
CA VAL A 602 -58.97 15.92 2.77
C VAL A 602 -59.03 15.53 4.26
N ALA A 603 -59.22 16.55 5.10
CA ALA A 603 -59.40 16.57 6.57
C ALA A 603 -58.13 16.52 7.46
N MET A 604 -57.99 17.56 8.29
CA MET A 604 -57.05 17.62 9.39
C MET A 604 -57.41 16.51 10.40
N GLY A 605 -56.50 15.56 10.68
CA GLY A 605 -56.79 14.41 11.56
C GLY A 605 -57.32 14.83 12.94
N LEU A 606 -58.18 14.00 13.56
CA LEU A 606 -58.88 14.35 14.81
C LEU A 606 -57.92 14.76 15.94
N ARG A 607 -56.72 14.16 16.04
CA ARG A 607 -55.71 14.56 17.03
C ARG A 607 -55.17 15.97 16.78
N THR A 608 -55.00 16.35 15.53
CA THR A 608 -54.54 17.69 15.14
C THR A 608 -55.63 18.71 15.43
N GLN A 609 -56.89 18.41 15.09
CA GLN A 609 -58.05 19.25 15.45
C GLN A 609 -58.15 19.44 16.96
N SER A 610 -58.00 18.37 17.74
CA SER A 610 -58.05 18.45 19.19
C SER A 610 -56.93 19.34 19.79
N ARG A 611 -55.70 19.25 19.26
CA ARG A 611 -54.59 20.12 19.70
C ARG A 611 -54.84 21.59 19.39
N ILE A 612 -55.42 21.87 18.21
CA ILE A 612 -55.77 23.25 17.81
C ILE A 612 -56.84 23.80 18.75
N LEU A 613 -57.94 23.06 18.93
CA LEU A 613 -59.04 23.44 19.83
C LEU A 613 -58.57 23.63 21.27
N LEU A 614 -57.64 22.80 21.77
CA LEU A 614 -57.06 23.00 23.10
C LEU A 614 -56.21 24.27 23.17
N GLY A 615 -55.47 24.58 22.10
CA GLY A 615 -54.72 25.83 21.98
C GLY A 615 -55.64 27.06 21.92
N ASP A 616 -56.73 26.98 21.17
CA ASP A 616 -57.75 28.03 21.07
C ASP A 616 -58.51 28.24 22.37
N LEU A 617 -58.84 27.16 23.08
CA LEU A 617 -59.49 27.22 24.39
C LEU A 617 -58.62 28.00 25.38
N ARG A 618 -57.32 27.67 25.48
CA ARG A 618 -56.37 28.40 26.33
C ARG A 618 -56.27 29.88 25.97
N ARG A 619 -56.28 30.20 24.67
CA ARG A 619 -56.25 31.59 24.17
C ARG A 619 -57.54 32.35 24.50
N ALA A 620 -58.70 31.71 24.43
CA ALA A 620 -59.99 32.31 24.79
C ALA A 620 -60.10 32.54 26.31
N GLU A 621 -59.68 31.56 27.12
CA GLU A 621 -59.62 31.69 28.59
C GLU A 621 -58.68 32.83 29.02
N GLN A 622 -57.52 32.98 28.39
CA GLN A 622 -56.57 34.07 28.67
C GLN A 622 -57.07 35.45 28.23
N ARG A 623 -57.87 35.52 27.15
CA ARG A 623 -58.48 36.77 26.66
C ARG A 623 -59.71 37.20 27.48
N GLY A 624 -60.20 36.33 28.37
CA GLY A 624 -61.36 36.62 29.21
C GLY A 624 -62.67 36.64 28.44
N THR A 625 -62.83 35.78 27.42
CA THR A 625 -64.06 35.65 26.60
C THR A 625 -64.82 34.35 26.95
N PRO A 626 -65.73 34.36 27.95
CA PRO A 626 -66.29 33.12 28.52
C PRO A 626 -67.19 32.36 27.53
N GLU A 627 -67.90 33.09 26.67
CA GLU A 627 -68.81 32.52 25.68
C GLU A 627 -68.04 31.80 24.56
N GLU A 628 -66.93 32.37 24.09
CA GLU A 628 -66.03 31.74 23.11
C GLU A 628 -65.32 30.53 23.73
N ALA A 629 -64.85 30.63 24.97
CA ALA A 629 -64.22 29.53 25.68
C ALA A 629 -65.18 28.33 25.87
N GLU A 630 -66.44 28.56 26.26
CA GLU A 630 -67.40 27.48 26.45
C GLU A 630 -67.79 26.81 25.12
N GLN A 631 -67.88 27.59 24.03
CA GLN A 631 -68.10 27.05 22.69
C GLN A 631 -66.93 26.17 22.20
N ILE A 632 -65.69 26.66 22.31
CA ILE A 632 -64.49 25.89 21.92
C ILE A 632 -64.33 24.63 22.79
N LYS A 633 -64.66 24.72 24.09
CA LYS A 633 -64.62 23.58 25.00
C LYS A 633 -65.62 22.49 24.60
N LYS A 634 -66.83 22.86 24.15
CA LYS A 634 -67.80 21.92 23.62
C LYS A 634 -67.30 21.23 22.35
N GLU A 635 -66.73 21.99 21.41
CA GLU A 635 -66.14 21.45 20.18
C GLU A 635 -64.94 20.52 20.48
N TYR A 636 -64.10 20.89 21.45
CA TYR A 636 -63.01 20.05 21.92
C TYR A 636 -63.51 18.73 22.51
N GLN A 637 -64.58 18.77 23.33
CA GLN A 637 -65.21 17.57 23.89
C GLN A 637 -65.81 16.67 22.80
N GLU A 638 -66.47 17.25 21.80
CA GLU A 638 -66.99 16.50 20.65
C GLU A 638 -65.89 15.80 19.85
N VAL A 639 -64.73 16.45 19.65
CA VAL A 639 -63.57 15.83 19.01
C VAL A 639 -62.96 14.74 19.88
N GLN A 640 -62.89 14.92 21.21
CA GLN A 640 -62.39 13.91 22.14
C GLN A 640 -63.26 12.64 22.16
N GLU A 641 -64.58 12.78 22.14
CA GLU A 641 -65.49 11.63 22.05
C GLU A 641 -65.36 10.91 20.71
N LYS A 642 -65.16 11.63 19.59
CA LYS A 642 -64.83 11.02 18.29
C LYS A 642 -63.50 10.25 18.33
N ILE A 643 -62.45 10.82 18.94
CA ILE A 643 -61.16 10.14 19.13
C ILE A 643 -61.35 8.85 19.94
N LYS A 644 -62.11 8.90 21.03
CA LYS A 644 -62.40 7.76 21.90
C LYS A 644 -63.17 6.66 21.16
N ALA A 645 -64.18 7.03 20.37
CA ALA A 645 -64.93 6.10 19.53
C ALA A 645 -64.03 5.40 18.50
N VAL A 646 -63.12 6.15 17.86
CA VAL A 646 -62.15 5.57 16.92
C VAL A 646 -61.17 4.62 17.61
N TYR A 647 -60.70 4.94 18.83
CA TYR A 647 -59.86 4.01 19.60
C TYR A 647 -60.60 2.74 20.01
N LEU A 648 -61.89 2.83 20.34
CA LEU A 648 -62.71 1.64 20.63
C LEU A 648 -62.81 0.72 19.40
N GLU A 649 -63.00 1.27 18.21
CA GLU A 649 -63.03 0.48 16.97
C GLU A 649 -61.65 -0.07 16.59
N LEU A 650 -60.58 0.70 16.75
CA LEU A 650 -59.21 0.20 16.58
C LEU A 650 -58.89 -0.94 17.54
N ASN A 651 -59.28 -0.82 18.81
CA ASN A 651 -59.09 -1.89 19.79
C ASN A 651 -59.87 -3.15 19.41
N LYS A 652 -61.09 -3.03 18.87
CA LYS A 652 -61.86 -4.18 18.36
C LYS A 652 -61.15 -4.86 17.18
N ILE A 653 -60.57 -4.09 16.27
CA ILE A 653 -59.80 -4.63 15.14
C ILE A 653 -58.50 -5.29 15.63
N GLU A 654 -57.76 -4.63 16.51
CA GLU A 654 -56.48 -5.11 17.05
C GLU A 654 -56.63 -6.27 18.05
N SER A 655 -57.84 -6.51 18.55
CA SER A 655 -58.19 -7.69 19.36
C SER A 655 -58.92 -8.79 18.58
N ASP A 656 -59.22 -8.59 17.29
CA ASP A 656 -59.83 -9.64 16.46
C ASP A 656 -58.81 -10.79 16.30
N PRO A 657 -59.14 -12.03 16.70
CA PRO A 657 -58.22 -13.16 16.64
C PRO A 657 -57.62 -13.40 15.25
N ARG A 658 -58.41 -13.17 14.19
CA ARG A 658 -57.97 -13.37 12.80
C ARG A 658 -56.97 -12.30 12.38
N PHE A 659 -57.17 -11.07 12.84
CA PHE A 659 -56.23 -9.98 12.59
C PHE A 659 -54.91 -10.18 13.36
N LEU A 660 -54.98 -10.65 14.62
CA LEU A 660 -53.82 -11.00 15.41
C LEU A 660 -53.03 -12.16 14.80
N GLU A 661 -53.71 -13.19 14.32
CA GLU A 661 -53.11 -14.32 13.63
C GLU A 661 -52.42 -13.89 12.33
N TYR A 662 -53.09 -13.06 11.50
CA TYR A 662 -52.51 -12.47 10.29
C TYR A 662 -51.24 -11.64 10.60
N ILE A 663 -51.29 -10.76 11.60
CA ILE A 663 -50.13 -9.93 11.98
C ILE A 663 -48.98 -10.78 12.51
N GLY A 664 -49.27 -11.83 13.28
CA GLY A 664 -48.27 -12.78 13.78
C GLY A 664 -47.54 -13.48 12.63
N LEU A 665 -48.31 -14.09 11.72
CA LEU A 665 -47.76 -14.79 10.55
C LEU A 665 -47.04 -13.84 9.59
N SER A 666 -47.57 -12.64 9.36
CA SER A 666 -46.94 -11.64 8.48
C SER A 666 -45.61 -11.13 9.04
N ARG A 667 -45.50 -10.92 10.37
CA ARG A 667 -44.23 -10.58 11.02
C ARG A 667 -43.20 -11.70 10.89
N GLU A 668 -43.64 -12.94 11.09
CA GLU A 668 -42.76 -14.10 10.93
C GLU A 668 -42.29 -14.26 9.48
N LEU A 669 -43.19 -14.11 8.50
CA LEU A 669 -42.88 -14.11 7.08
C LEU A 669 -41.86 -13.04 6.72
N ASN A 670 -42.03 -11.80 7.21
CA ASN A 670 -41.11 -10.70 6.96
C ASN A 670 -39.73 -10.94 7.59
N SER A 671 -39.70 -11.44 8.82
CA SER A 671 -38.44 -11.79 9.52
C SER A 671 -37.66 -12.86 8.76
N LYS A 672 -38.33 -13.96 8.36
CA LYS A 672 -37.70 -15.03 7.57
C LYS A 672 -37.29 -14.55 6.18
N SER A 673 -38.09 -13.69 5.54
CA SER A 673 -37.75 -13.11 4.23
C SER A 673 -36.54 -12.18 4.30
N TYR A 674 -36.40 -11.42 5.39
CA TYR A 674 -35.19 -10.61 5.66
C TYR A 674 -33.97 -11.51 5.88
N HIS A 675 -34.12 -12.58 6.67
CA HIS A 675 -33.04 -13.54 6.90
C HIS A 675 -32.61 -14.23 5.60
N LEU A 676 -33.56 -14.65 4.75
CA LEU A 676 -33.29 -15.22 3.44
C LEU A 676 -32.53 -14.22 2.55
N LYS A 677 -32.94 -12.96 2.51
CA LYS A 677 -32.23 -11.91 1.74
C LYS A 677 -30.79 -11.70 2.23
N ARG A 678 -30.55 -11.76 3.54
CA ARG A 678 -29.20 -11.71 4.11
C ARG A 678 -28.35 -12.88 3.63
N ILE A 679 -28.86 -14.11 3.77
CA ILE A 679 -28.18 -15.32 3.30
C ILE A 679 -27.93 -15.30 1.79
N GLU A 680 -28.86 -14.79 0.99
CA GLU A 680 -28.66 -14.62 -0.44
C GLU A 680 -27.55 -13.59 -0.75
N SER A 681 -27.44 -12.53 0.05
CA SER A 681 -26.32 -11.58 -0.02
C SER A 681 -25.00 -12.28 0.32
N ASP A 682 -24.96 -13.03 1.43
CA ASP A 682 -23.78 -13.73 1.91
C ASP A 682 -23.30 -14.80 0.90
N LEU A 683 -24.22 -15.53 0.26
CA LEU A 683 -23.93 -16.58 -0.73
C LEU A 683 -23.48 -16.08 -2.10
N THR A 684 -23.57 -14.77 -2.35
CA THR A 684 -23.19 -14.19 -3.63
C THR A 684 -21.66 -14.21 -3.73
N VAL A 685 -21.11 -15.23 -4.39
CA VAL A 685 -19.68 -15.26 -4.74
C VAL A 685 -19.48 -14.31 -5.91
N ASP A 686 -18.66 -13.29 -5.67
CA ASP A 686 -18.27 -12.27 -6.62
C ASP A 686 -17.48 -12.91 -7.77
N ILE A 687 -18.11 -13.03 -8.94
CA ILE A 687 -17.44 -13.34 -10.21
C ILE A 687 -17.71 -12.16 -11.15
N GLY A 688 -17.23 -10.98 -10.75
CA GLY A 688 -17.23 -9.81 -11.60
C GLY A 688 -16.24 -9.95 -12.76
N GLU A 689 -16.64 -9.54 -13.96
CA GLU A 689 -15.71 -9.28 -15.06
C GLU A 689 -15.58 -7.75 -15.20
N ARG A 690 -14.35 -7.24 -15.06
CA ARG A 690 -14.07 -5.80 -15.08
C ARG A 690 -14.36 -5.22 -16.46
N LYS A 691 -15.18 -4.18 -16.54
CA LYS A 691 -15.32 -3.35 -17.75
C LYS A 691 -15.08 -1.88 -17.45
N THR A 692 -14.39 -1.23 -18.37
CA THR A 692 -14.10 0.21 -18.35
C THR A 692 -15.30 1.01 -18.84
N GLY A 693 -15.68 2.08 -18.12
CA GLY A 693 -16.68 3.08 -18.51
C GLY A 693 -16.23 4.51 -18.16
N VAL A 694 -17.17 5.45 -18.03
CA VAL A 694 -16.88 6.88 -17.72
C VAL A 694 -17.77 7.35 -16.56
N PHE A 695 -17.18 7.91 -15.50
CA PHE A 695 -17.91 8.60 -14.41
C PHE A 695 -17.18 9.87 -13.96
N GLY A 696 -17.92 10.87 -13.46
CA GLY A 696 -17.42 12.23 -13.28
C GLY A 696 -16.92 12.62 -11.87
N GLN A 697 -15.91 13.50 -11.83
CA GLN A 697 -15.37 14.12 -10.61
C GLN A 697 -16.31 15.19 -10.04
N VAL A 698 -16.21 15.44 -8.74
CA VAL A 698 -16.86 16.54 -8.02
C VAL A 698 -15.73 17.44 -7.48
N ILE A 699 -15.63 18.69 -7.94
CA ILE A 699 -14.58 19.65 -7.55
C ILE A 699 -14.88 20.19 -6.13
N SER A 700 -14.06 19.87 -5.12
CA SER A 700 -14.20 20.44 -3.77
C SER A 700 -13.55 21.81 -3.65
N SER A 701 -14.17 22.74 -2.92
CA SER A 701 -13.45 23.88 -2.31
C SER A 701 -12.84 23.48 -0.96
N GLU A 702 -11.90 24.30 -0.45
CA GLU A 702 -11.07 24.16 0.77
C GLU A 702 -11.79 23.75 2.08
N ASP A 703 -13.12 23.67 2.09
CA ASP A 703 -13.97 23.23 3.21
C ASP A 703 -14.57 21.82 3.03
N GLY A 704 -14.16 21.07 2.00
CA GLY A 704 -14.68 19.75 1.66
C GLY A 704 -16.09 19.76 1.06
N ASN A 705 -16.60 20.93 0.65
CA ASN A 705 -17.85 21.05 -0.08
C ASN A 705 -17.57 21.31 -1.56
N ALA A 706 -18.21 20.56 -2.44
CA ALA A 706 -18.20 20.86 -3.87
C ALA A 706 -19.44 21.63 -4.31
N ARG A 707 -19.25 22.63 -5.16
CA ARG A 707 -20.31 23.46 -5.77
C ARG A 707 -20.34 23.17 -7.27
N LEU A 708 -21.53 22.99 -7.84
CA LEU A 708 -21.71 22.84 -9.28
C LEU A 708 -22.95 23.63 -9.71
N SER A 709 -22.74 24.65 -10.54
CA SER A 709 -23.75 25.55 -11.09
C SER A 709 -24.41 24.93 -12.35
N TYR A 710 -25.52 25.51 -12.79
CA TYR A 710 -26.24 25.05 -13.99
C TYR A 710 -25.35 25.09 -15.25
N SER A 711 -24.37 26.00 -15.33
CA SER A 711 -23.38 25.99 -16.41
C SER A 711 -22.29 24.97 -16.22
N GLU A 712 -21.74 24.78 -15.02
CA GLU A 712 -20.71 23.74 -14.77
C GLU A 712 -21.27 22.33 -15.09
N TYR A 713 -22.58 22.15 -14.93
CA TYR A 713 -23.30 20.94 -15.34
C TYR A 713 -23.57 20.85 -16.86
N LEU A 714 -23.67 21.99 -17.56
CA LEU A 714 -23.86 22.09 -19.03
C LEU A 714 -22.53 22.12 -19.82
N GLU A 715 -21.44 22.60 -19.21
CA GLU A 715 -20.09 22.66 -19.79
C GLU A 715 -19.45 21.27 -19.87
N GLY A 716 -19.88 20.35 -19.00
CA GLY A 716 -19.61 18.91 -19.06
C GLY A 716 -19.53 18.35 -17.66
N PHE A 717 -19.96 17.10 -17.45
CA PHE A 717 -19.45 16.33 -16.31
C PHE A 717 -17.91 16.47 -16.31
N PRO A 718 -17.23 16.61 -15.17
CA PRO A 718 -15.78 16.44 -15.13
C PRO A 718 -15.45 15.00 -15.55
N VAL A 719 -15.27 14.76 -16.84
CA VAL A 719 -15.07 13.43 -17.42
C VAL A 719 -13.64 12.98 -17.15
N MET A 720 -13.45 12.00 -16.26
CA MET A 720 -12.29 11.11 -16.39
C MET A 720 -12.56 10.12 -17.51
N LYS A 721 -11.71 10.10 -18.54
CA LYS A 721 -11.72 9.01 -19.52
C LYS A 721 -11.16 7.75 -18.86
N LYS A 722 -11.88 6.63 -18.96
CA LYS A 722 -11.48 5.27 -18.53
C LYS A 722 -11.54 4.99 -17.01
N SER A 723 -12.68 5.25 -16.39
CA SER A 723 -12.96 4.87 -14.99
C SER A 723 -13.77 3.57 -14.96
N ASP A 724 -13.45 2.62 -14.08
CA ASP A 724 -14.14 1.33 -14.07
C ASP A 724 -15.57 1.44 -13.53
N ILE A 725 -16.48 0.68 -14.15
CA ILE A 725 -17.83 0.42 -13.63
C ILE A 725 -17.92 -1.09 -13.41
N TYR A 726 -18.34 -1.52 -12.22
CA TYR A 726 -18.34 -2.94 -11.86
C TYR A 726 -19.53 -3.64 -12.52
N GLN A 727 -19.30 -4.44 -13.57
CA GLN A 727 -20.32 -5.30 -14.16
C GLN A 727 -20.17 -6.73 -13.62
N TYR A 728 -21.08 -7.20 -12.78
CA TYR A 728 -21.09 -8.58 -12.29
C TYR A 728 -22.22 -9.40 -12.88
N THR A 729 -21.96 -10.69 -13.12
CA THR A 729 -22.99 -11.62 -13.59
C THR A 729 -23.73 -12.15 -12.38
N ARG A 730 -24.94 -11.65 -12.13
CA ARG A 730 -25.82 -12.18 -11.09
C ARG A 730 -26.61 -13.34 -11.67
N GLU A 731 -26.52 -14.48 -11.03
CA GLU A 731 -27.46 -15.58 -11.27
C GLU A 731 -28.69 -15.38 -10.40
N TRP A 732 -29.87 -15.27 -11.02
CA TRP A 732 -31.13 -15.37 -10.30
C TRP A 732 -32.00 -16.46 -10.90
N PHE A 733 -32.71 -17.16 -10.01
CA PHE A 733 -33.65 -18.18 -10.42
C PHE A 733 -34.92 -17.51 -10.93
N ASP A 734 -35.17 -17.63 -12.23
CA ASP A 734 -36.40 -17.16 -12.84
C ASP A 734 -37.52 -18.16 -12.53
N ARG A 735 -38.53 -17.69 -11.79
CA ARG A 735 -39.64 -18.50 -11.31
C ARG A 735 -40.58 -18.95 -12.43
N GLU A 736 -40.66 -18.22 -13.55
CA GLU A 736 -41.56 -18.58 -14.67
C GLU A 736 -40.91 -19.60 -15.59
N SER A 737 -39.60 -19.50 -15.82
CA SER A 737 -38.87 -20.41 -16.72
C SER A 737 -38.23 -21.61 -16.02
N HIS A 738 -38.14 -21.61 -14.68
CA HIS A 738 -37.47 -22.64 -13.87
C HIS A 738 -35.99 -22.86 -14.22
N VAL A 739 -35.33 -21.83 -14.77
CA VAL A 739 -33.90 -21.84 -15.08
C VAL A 739 -33.21 -20.75 -14.27
N THR A 740 -31.99 -21.01 -13.83
CA THR A 740 -31.10 -19.96 -13.33
C THR A 740 -30.61 -19.17 -14.53
N VAL A 741 -30.96 -17.88 -14.58
CA VAL A 741 -30.54 -16.98 -15.66
C VAL A 741 -29.46 -16.08 -15.11
N GLY A 742 -28.32 -16.03 -15.78
CA GLY A 742 -27.26 -15.07 -15.50
C GLY A 742 -27.58 -13.74 -16.18
N GLY A 743 -27.58 -12.64 -15.41
CA GLY A 743 -27.68 -11.29 -15.98
C GLY A 743 -26.68 -10.33 -15.36
N GLN A 744 -26.20 -9.42 -16.19
CA GLN A 744 -25.20 -8.42 -15.81
C GLN A 744 -25.84 -7.33 -14.93
N LEU A 745 -25.25 -7.04 -13.76
CA LEU A 745 -25.63 -5.96 -12.84
C LEU A 745 -24.44 -5.03 -12.65
N LEU A 746 -24.69 -3.72 -12.55
CA LEU A 746 -23.65 -2.70 -12.41
C LEU A 746 -23.65 -2.09 -11.01
N GLU A 747 -22.49 -1.94 -10.37
CA GLU A 747 -22.33 -1.23 -9.09
C GLU A 747 -21.53 0.07 -9.26
N VAL A 748 -22.07 1.17 -8.70
CA VAL A 748 -21.53 2.54 -8.72
C VAL A 748 -21.55 3.05 -7.26
N PRO A 749 -20.51 3.78 -6.76
CA PRO A 749 -20.41 4.16 -5.33
C PRO A 749 -21.53 5.07 -4.80
N GLU A 750 -21.79 4.99 -3.48
CA GLU A 750 -22.88 5.67 -2.74
C GLU A 750 -22.40 6.92 -1.95
N ILE A 751 -23.25 7.96 -1.80
CA ILE A 751 -22.97 9.17 -0.99
C ILE A 751 -23.91 9.26 0.22
N VAL A 752 -23.34 9.44 1.41
CA VAL A 752 -23.98 9.24 2.72
C VAL A 752 -24.03 10.57 3.49
N TYR A 753 -25.24 11.12 3.70
CA TYR A 753 -25.67 12.15 4.71
C TYR A 753 -26.28 13.51 4.28
N PHE A 754 -27.22 13.93 5.14
CA PHE A 754 -28.26 14.97 5.01
C PHE A 754 -27.88 16.28 5.71
N ASN A 755 -27.84 17.41 4.99
CA ASN A 755 -28.36 18.67 5.51
C ASN A 755 -28.70 19.65 4.37
N GLN A 756 -29.63 20.56 4.67
CA GLN A 756 -30.35 21.41 3.74
C GLN A 756 -29.40 22.32 2.92
N ASP A 757 -29.73 22.55 1.64
CA ASP A 757 -29.07 23.44 0.65
C ASP A 757 -27.96 22.88 -0.27
N LYS A 758 -27.84 21.55 -0.41
CA LYS A 758 -26.93 20.87 -1.35
C LYS A 758 -27.67 20.17 -2.50
N LEU A 759 -27.10 20.16 -3.70
CA LEU A 759 -27.63 19.45 -4.87
C LEU A 759 -26.96 18.06 -4.94
N ALA A 760 -27.64 17.04 -4.42
CA ALA A 760 -27.27 15.63 -4.61
C ALA A 760 -28.23 15.01 -5.64
N LEU A 761 -27.71 14.43 -6.72
CA LEU A 761 -28.48 13.67 -7.70
C LEU A 761 -28.84 12.32 -7.08
N GLY A 762 -30.13 12.10 -6.78
CA GLY A 762 -30.62 10.85 -6.22
C GLY A 762 -31.08 9.87 -7.30
N ILE A 763 -30.71 8.59 -7.15
CA ILE A 763 -31.35 7.45 -7.82
C ILE A 763 -32.49 6.97 -6.92
N ILE A 764 -33.71 6.92 -7.45
CA ILE A 764 -34.91 6.45 -6.73
C ILE A 764 -35.11 4.91 -6.87
N SER A 765 -34.31 4.20 -7.69
CA SER A 765 -34.41 2.74 -7.80
C SER A 765 -33.14 2.09 -8.38
N LYS A 766 -32.91 0.78 -8.18
CA LYS A 766 -31.78 0.00 -8.71
C LYS A 766 -31.57 0.03 -10.26
N LYS A 767 -32.28 0.87 -11.00
CA LYS A 767 -32.14 1.15 -12.43
C LYS A 767 -32.41 2.65 -12.65
N GLN A 768 -31.37 3.47 -12.78
CA GLN A 768 -31.53 4.82 -13.34
C GLN A 768 -31.45 4.70 -14.87
N GLU A 769 -32.47 5.18 -15.56
CA GLU A 769 -32.54 5.17 -17.02
C GLU A 769 -32.14 6.55 -17.58
N CYS A 770 -31.70 6.62 -18.84
CA CYS A 770 -31.33 7.90 -19.48
C CYS A 770 -32.40 8.98 -19.35
N ILE A 771 -33.66 8.54 -19.36
CA ILE A 771 -34.82 9.41 -19.27
C ILE A 771 -34.92 10.14 -17.92
N ASP A 772 -34.45 9.53 -16.83
CA ASP A 772 -34.46 10.14 -15.48
C ASP A 772 -33.57 11.39 -15.43
N THR A 773 -32.41 11.32 -16.07
CA THR A 773 -31.48 12.44 -16.22
C THR A 773 -32.10 13.56 -17.07
N GLN A 774 -32.82 13.21 -18.14
CA GLN A 774 -33.48 14.16 -19.03
C GLN A 774 -34.66 14.89 -18.36
N PHE A 775 -35.43 14.19 -17.50
CA PHE A 775 -36.45 14.84 -16.67
C PHE A 775 -35.85 15.87 -15.73
N ARG A 776 -34.69 15.57 -15.15
CA ARG A 776 -34.00 16.52 -14.28
C ARG A 776 -33.50 17.74 -15.05
N LEU A 777 -33.02 17.58 -16.29
CA LEU A 777 -32.67 18.69 -17.18
C LEU A 777 -33.85 19.63 -17.42
N ALA A 778 -35.02 19.08 -17.74
CA ALA A 778 -36.24 19.85 -17.97
C ALA A 778 -36.71 20.59 -16.71
N TYR A 779 -36.61 19.97 -15.52
CA TYR A 779 -36.88 20.62 -14.23
C TYR A 779 -35.98 21.84 -14.00
N GLU A 780 -34.66 21.67 -14.15
CA GLU A 780 -33.71 22.75 -13.87
C GLU A 780 -33.86 23.89 -14.89
N TYR A 781 -34.09 23.57 -16.17
CA TYR A 781 -34.39 24.57 -17.19
C TYR A 781 -35.65 25.39 -16.84
N ALA A 782 -36.75 24.75 -16.43
CA ALA A 782 -37.96 25.42 -15.99
C ALA A 782 -37.68 26.39 -14.81
N ARG A 783 -36.99 25.88 -13.79
CA ARG A 783 -36.63 26.65 -12.59
C ARG A 783 -35.77 27.87 -12.92
N VAL A 784 -34.70 27.71 -13.72
CA VAL A 784 -33.75 28.78 -14.05
C VAL A 784 -34.43 29.84 -14.92
N THR A 785 -35.17 29.42 -15.94
CA THR A 785 -35.88 30.33 -16.85
C THR A 785 -37.13 30.96 -16.23
N GLY A 786 -37.54 30.52 -15.02
CA GLY A 786 -38.78 30.95 -14.38
C GLY A 786 -40.04 30.49 -15.13
N ARG A 787 -39.90 29.47 -15.98
CA ARG A 787 -41.01 28.80 -16.66
C ARG A 787 -41.56 27.71 -15.77
N ASP A 788 -42.84 27.41 -15.92
CA ASP A 788 -43.51 26.35 -15.17
C ASP A 788 -43.54 25.06 -15.99
N ILE A 789 -43.33 23.91 -15.36
CA ILE A 789 -43.47 22.59 -15.99
C ILE A 789 -44.55 21.81 -15.26
N CYS A 790 -45.47 21.20 -16.01
CA CYS A 790 -46.59 20.48 -15.43
C CYS A 790 -46.71 19.08 -16.03
N TYR A 791 -47.26 18.15 -15.25
CA TYR A 791 -47.63 16.80 -15.69
C TYR A 791 -49.04 16.45 -15.23
N ASP A 792 -49.56 15.31 -15.71
CA ASP A 792 -50.94 14.86 -15.47
C ASP A 792 -51.98 15.87 -16.00
N LYS A 793 -51.84 16.28 -17.27
CA LYS A 793 -52.71 17.26 -17.96
C LYS A 793 -52.70 18.64 -17.31
N GLY A 794 -51.59 19.00 -16.68
CA GLY A 794 -51.47 20.25 -15.93
C GLY A 794 -52.14 20.24 -14.55
N ALA A 795 -52.50 19.08 -14.00
CA ALA A 795 -53.04 18.95 -12.65
C ALA A 795 -51.94 19.09 -11.57
N THR A 796 -50.68 18.94 -11.95
CA THR A 796 -49.54 19.09 -11.04
C THR A 796 -48.46 19.90 -11.74
N CYS A 797 -48.27 21.14 -11.31
CA CYS A 797 -47.26 22.06 -11.84
C CYS A 797 -46.13 22.30 -10.83
N LEU A 798 -44.94 22.65 -11.32
CA LEU A 798 -43.80 23.03 -10.47
C LEU A 798 -44.16 24.22 -9.57
N SER A 799 -44.96 25.16 -10.08
CA SER A 799 -45.47 26.31 -9.31
C SER A 799 -46.38 25.94 -8.13
N ASP A 800 -47.02 24.76 -8.13
CA ASP A 800 -47.88 24.29 -7.04
C ASP A 800 -47.08 23.82 -5.81
N TYR A 801 -45.75 23.72 -5.94
CA TYR A 801 -44.83 23.25 -4.90
C TYR A 801 -43.83 24.34 -4.45
N PRO A 802 -44.29 25.52 -3.98
CA PRO A 802 -43.39 26.59 -3.54
C PRO A 802 -42.57 26.11 -2.33
N GLY A 803 -41.25 26.08 -2.50
CA GLY A 803 -40.32 25.58 -1.48
C GLY A 803 -40.34 24.06 -1.26
N ARG A 804 -41.05 23.29 -2.10
CA ARG A 804 -41.17 21.83 -2.03
C ARG A 804 -40.78 21.13 -3.34
N GLY A 805 -39.83 21.70 -4.10
CA GLY A 805 -39.36 21.13 -5.37
C GLY A 805 -38.89 19.66 -5.28
N ARG A 806 -38.42 19.23 -4.11
CA ARG A 806 -38.04 17.83 -3.84
C ARG A 806 -39.22 16.86 -3.91
N VAL A 807 -40.41 17.28 -3.45
CA VAL A 807 -41.63 16.47 -3.51
C VAL A 807 -42.13 16.39 -4.95
N PHE A 808 -42.10 17.51 -5.68
CA PHE A 808 -42.42 17.55 -7.10
C PHE A 808 -41.52 16.62 -7.93
N ILE A 809 -40.19 16.68 -7.75
CA ILE A 809 -39.24 15.81 -8.48
C ILE A 809 -39.46 14.33 -8.15
N SER A 810 -39.68 13.98 -6.88
CA SER A 810 -39.91 12.59 -6.47
C SER A 810 -41.24 12.04 -7.03
N ASP A 811 -42.30 12.84 -6.99
CA ASP A 811 -43.61 12.47 -7.55
C ASP A 811 -43.58 12.44 -9.08
N TRP A 812 -42.78 13.30 -9.70
CA TRP A 812 -42.62 13.37 -11.15
C TRP A 812 -41.79 12.19 -11.66
N MET A 813 -40.57 11.96 -11.14
CA MET A 813 -39.67 10.86 -11.57
C MET A 813 -40.29 9.47 -11.37
N SER A 814 -40.94 9.21 -10.22
CA SER A 814 -41.56 7.90 -9.96
C SER A 814 -42.70 7.53 -10.91
N LYS A 815 -43.37 8.54 -11.49
CA LYS A 815 -44.41 8.35 -12.49
C LYS A 815 -43.86 8.42 -13.90
N SER A 816 -42.83 9.24 -14.15
CA SER A 816 -42.37 9.60 -15.48
C SER A 816 -41.49 8.52 -16.16
N THR A 817 -40.75 7.70 -15.40
CA THR A 817 -40.08 6.49 -15.96
C THR A 817 -41.12 5.48 -16.47
N ARG A 818 -42.19 5.21 -15.69
CA ARG A 818 -43.35 4.42 -16.17
C ARG A 818 -44.07 5.10 -17.35
N THR A 819 -44.07 6.43 -17.39
CA THR A 819 -44.63 7.22 -18.50
C THR A 819 -43.82 7.06 -19.78
N TYR A 820 -42.50 6.89 -19.72
CA TYR A 820 -41.64 6.65 -20.89
C TYR A 820 -41.89 5.26 -21.50
N GLU A 821 -41.92 4.22 -20.66
CA GLU A 821 -42.31 2.86 -21.07
C GLU A 821 -43.72 2.84 -21.70
N ALA A 822 -44.66 3.57 -21.12
CA ALA A 822 -46.01 3.76 -21.65
C ALA A 822 -46.09 4.72 -22.85
N LEU A 823 -45.09 5.57 -23.10
CA LEU A 823 -45.02 6.49 -24.25
C LEU A 823 -44.69 5.70 -25.53
N VAL A 824 -43.74 4.76 -25.42
CA VAL A 824 -43.36 3.83 -26.49
C VAL A 824 -44.56 2.94 -26.88
N GLU A 825 -45.35 2.47 -25.91
CA GLU A 825 -46.60 1.73 -26.18
C GLU A 825 -47.81 2.63 -26.54
N GLY A 826 -47.80 3.90 -26.15
CA GLY A 826 -48.93 4.83 -26.21
C GLY A 826 -49.08 5.57 -27.54
N ILE A 827 -47.99 5.76 -28.28
CA ILE A 827 -47.97 6.34 -29.62
C ILE A 827 -48.79 5.48 -30.60
N GLU A 828 -48.83 4.16 -30.42
CA GLU A 828 -49.65 3.25 -31.23
C GLU A 828 -51.15 3.26 -30.88
N LYS A 829 -51.54 3.79 -29.70
CA LYS A 829 -52.90 3.64 -29.15
C LYS A 829 -53.65 4.96 -28.92
N GLY A 830 -53.07 6.11 -29.26
CA GLY A 830 -53.75 7.40 -29.38
C GLY A 830 -54.51 7.88 -28.12
N ARG A 831 -53.83 8.02 -26.97
CA ARG A 831 -54.41 8.64 -25.74
C ARG A 831 -53.50 9.72 -25.11
N SER A 832 -53.59 9.98 -23.80
CA SER A 832 -53.85 11.31 -23.21
C SER A 832 -52.70 12.33 -22.96
N TRP A 833 -51.59 12.33 -23.71
CA TRP A 833 -50.35 13.04 -23.30
C TRP A 833 -49.98 14.30 -24.11
N GLU A 834 -50.72 14.59 -25.19
CA GLU A 834 -50.52 15.76 -26.07
C GLU A 834 -50.63 17.12 -25.36
N GLN A 835 -51.09 17.16 -24.11
CA GLN A 835 -51.21 18.39 -23.31
C GLN A 835 -49.95 18.77 -22.52
N ASP A 836 -49.03 17.83 -22.31
CA ASP A 836 -47.84 18.01 -21.48
C ASP A 836 -46.53 17.97 -22.31
N ILE A 837 -46.56 17.26 -23.46
CA ILE A 837 -45.44 17.13 -24.39
C ILE A 837 -45.91 17.51 -25.81
N GLU A 838 -45.10 18.26 -26.54
CA GLU A 838 -45.24 18.54 -27.97
C GLU A 838 -44.30 17.62 -28.76
N ILE A 839 -44.83 16.93 -29.77
CA ILE A 839 -44.01 16.25 -30.76
C ILE A 839 -43.65 17.28 -31.84
N ILE A 840 -42.36 17.51 -32.06
CA ILE A 840 -41.88 18.38 -33.13
C ILE A 840 -41.81 17.52 -34.40
N PRO A 841 -42.57 17.85 -35.45
CA PRO A 841 -42.45 17.14 -36.72
C PRO A 841 -41.20 17.60 -37.50
N PRO A 842 -40.66 16.77 -38.43
CA PRO A 842 -39.40 17.07 -39.15
C PRO A 842 -39.34 18.45 -39.81
N GLU A 843 -40.45 18.91 -40.38
CA GLU A 843 -40.56 20.24 -41.01
C GLU A 843 -40.43 21.42 -40.03
N ARG A 844 -40.48 21.16 -38.72
CA ARG A 844 -40.33 22.15 -37.65
C ARG A 844 -39.02 22.00 -36.87
N TYR A 845 -38.06 21.20 -37.36
CA TYR A 845 -36.77 21.03 -36.67
C TYR A 845 -35.94 22.31 -36.61
N ASP A 846 -36.17 23.31 -37.47
CA ASP A 846 -35.53 24.64 -37.34
C ASP A 846 -35.89 25.33 -36.01
N GLY A 847 -36.99 24.92 -35.40
CA GLY A 847 -37.49 25.48 -34.15
C GLY A 847 -37.06 24.71 -32.90
N VAL A 848 -36.18 23.71 -32.97
CA VAL A 848 -35.67 22.97 -31.80
C VAL A 848 -34.91 23.89 -30.85
N GLN A 849 -34.81 23.52 -29.58
CA GLN A 849 -34.19 24.33 -28.53
C GLN A 849 -33.50 23.44 -27.48
N PRO A 850 -32.61 24.01 -26.65
CA PRO A 850 -32.03 23.30 -25.52
C PRO A 850 -33.10 22.67 -24.62
N GLY A 851 -32.93 21.39 -24.29
CA GLY A 851 -33.86 20.61 -23.46
C GLY A 851 -34.96 19.85 -24.23
N ASP A 852 -35.03 19.99 -25.56
CA ASP A 852 -35.78 19.04 -26.39
C ASP A 852 -35.08 17.68 -26.42
N VAL A 853 -35.84 16.60 -26.64
CA VAL A 853 -35.35 15.21 -26.59
C VAL A 853 -35.57 14.52 -27.94
N ILE A 854 -34.50 14.09 -28.58
CA ILE A 854 -34.49 13.28 -29.80
C ILE A 854 -34.60 11.81 -29.40
N LEU A 855 -35.51 11.07 -30.03
CA LEU A 855 -35.71 9.65 -29.76
C LEU A 855 -35.29 8.86 -31.00
N ARG A 856 -34.22 8.06 -30.86
CA ARG A 856 -33.50 7.41 -31.96
C ARG A 856 -33.17 5.96 -31.61
N GLY A 857 -33.63 4.99 -32.40
CA GLY A 857 -33.26 3.57 -32.22
C GLY A 857 -33.53 2.96 -30.82
N GLY A 858 -34.48 3.50 -30.05
CA GLY A 858 -34.76 3.09 -28.67
C GLY A 858 -33.98 3.87 -27.59
N HIS A 859 -33.10 4.79 -28.00
CA HIS A 859 -32.35 5.70 -27.14
C HIS A 859 -32.94 7.11 -27.16
N ALA A 860 -32.85 7.82 -26.02
CA ALA A 860 -33.23 9.21 -25.91
C ALA A 860 -31.97 10.08 -25.80
N GLN A 861 -31.89 11.14 -26.59
CA GLN A 861 -30.76 12.07 -26.67
C GLN A 861 -31.28 13.49 -26.42
N ALA A 862 -30.62 14.28 -25.57
CA ALA A 862 -31.07 15.65 -25.29
C ALA A 862 -30.36 16.65 -26.21
N ILE A 863 -31.08 17.65 -26.72
CA ILE A 863 -30.47 18.79 -27.41
C ILE A 863 -29.85 19.69 -26.34
N LYS A 864 -28.52 19.80 -26.35
CA LYS A 864 -27.73 20.62 -25.41
C LYS A 864 -27.81 22.09 -25.81
N GLU A 865 -27.49 22.39 -27.05
CA GLU A 865 -27.45 23.75 -27.58
C GLU A 865 -27.81 23.76 -29.05
N VAL A 866 -28.34 24.91 -29.49
CA VAL A 866 -28.57 25.22 -30.90
C VAL A 866 -27.58 26.32 -31.27
N LEU A 867 -26.66 25.98 -32.17
CA LEU A 867 -25.61 26.85 -32.67
C LEU A 867 -25.99 27.36 -34.06
N GLU A 868 -25.53 28.56 -34.40
CA GLU A 868 -25.63 29.08 -35.77
C GLU A 868 -24.22 29.10 -36.38
N ILE A 869 -24.00 28.28 -37.40
CA ILE A 869 -22.71 28.19 -38.12
C ILE A 869 -23.02 28.50 -39.59
N ASP A 870 -22.39 29.56 -40.12
CA ASP A 870 -22.61 30.05 -41.48
C ASP A 870 -24.08 30.31 -41.84
N GLY A 871 -24.86 30.84 -40.88
CA GLY A 871 -26.28 31.16 -41.06
C GLY A 871 -27.21 29.96 -41.08
N ARG A 872 -26.71 28.77 -40.70
CA ARG A 872 -27.49 27.54 -40.58
C ARG A 872 -27.52 27.05 -39.14
N PRO A 873 -28.67 26.53 -38.66
CA PRO A 873 -28.78 25.98 -37.32
C PRO A 873 -28.15 24.58 -37.24
N TYR A 874 -27.39 24.36 -36.18
CA TYR A 874 -26.81 23.08 -35.79
C TYR A 874 -27.20 22.77 -34.34
N VAL A 875 -27.29 21.50 -34.00
CA VAL A 875 -27.52 21.05 -32.63
C VAL A 875 -26.29 20.32 -32.12
N ARG A 876 -25.89 20.64 -30.89
CA ARG A 876 -25.02 19.76 -30.11
C ARG A 876 -25.91 18.90 -29.23
N ILE A 877 -25.65 17.60 -29.23
CA ILE A 877 -26.49 16.63 -28.52
C ILE A 877 -25.74 16.00 -27.35
N PHE A 878 -26.52 15.62 -26.34
CA PHE A 878 -26.09 14.87 -25.17
C PHE A 878 -26.70 13.47 -25.26
N GLU A 879 -25.85 12.45 -25.31
CA GLU A 879 -26.26 11.05 -25.44
C GLU A 879 -25.89 10.24 -24.19
N GLY A 880 -26.64 9.17 -23.93
CA GLY A 880 -26.31 8.16 -22.93
C GLY A 880 -26.89 6.79 -23.28
N SER A 881 -26.19 5.71 -22.94
CA SER A 881 -26.67 4.32 -23.06
C SER A 881 -27.67 3.97 -21.95
N GLN A 882 -28.54 2.96 -22.11
CA GLN A 882 -29.36 2.40 -21.01
C GLN A 882 -28.70 1.12 -20.48
N PRO A 883 -28.41 0.98 -19.17
CA PRO A 883 -28.43 2.05 -18.15
C PRO A 883 -27.36 3.11 -18.47
N ALA A 884 -27.47 4.31 -17.88
CA ALA A 884 -26.68 5.53 -18.18
C ALA A 884 -25.16 5.41 -17.87
N ILE A 885 -24.50 4.46 -18.52
CA ILE A 885 -23.11 4.04 -18.32
C ILE A 885 -22.15 4.96 -19.09
N ASP A 886 -22.56 5.44 -20.27
CA ASP A 886 -21.73 6.27 -21.16
C ASP A 886 -22.45 7.57 -21.52
N ALA A 887 -22.68 8.45 -20.53
CA ALA A 887 -23.25 9.77 -20.79
C ALA A 887 -22.17 10.73 -21.29
N HIS A 888 -22.30 11.22 -22.53
CA HIS A 888 -21.30 12.07 -23.16
C HIS A 888 -21.93 13.20 -23.97
N ILE A 889 -21.27 14.35 -23.98
CA ILE A 889 -21.54 15.41 -24.95
C ILE A 889 -20.79 15.02 -26.22
N LEU A 890 -21.49 14.87 -27.32
CA LEU A 890 -20.83 14.62 -28.59
C LEU A 890 -20.18 15.91 -29.09
N ASP A 891 -18.89 15.84 -29.39
CA ASP A 891 -18.12 16.98 -29.91
C ASP A 891 -18.58 17.39 -31.32
N HIS A 892 -19.26 16.49 -32.04
CA HIS A 892 -19.84 16.79 -33.34
C HIS A 892 -21.18 17.53 -33.20
N VAL A 893 -21.35 18.53 -34.04
CA VAL A 893 -22.59 19.30 -34.18
C VAL A 893 -23.34 18.75 -35.39
N ILE A 894 -24.63 18.45 -35.24
CA ILE A 894 -25.48 17.90 -36.30
C ILE A 894 -26.25 19.06 -36.91
N SER A 895 -26.21 19.22 -38.24
CA SER A 895 -27.04 20.26 -38.87
C SER A 895 -28.52 19.91 -38.75
N ILE A 896 -29.42 20.89 -38.69
CA ILE A 896 -30.86 20.60 -38.68
C ILE A 896 -31.31 19.83 -39.93
N ASP A 897 -30.69 20.08 -41.08
CA ASP A 897 -30.99 19.35 -42.32
C ASP A 897 -30.57 17.88 -42.21
N GLU A 898 -29.39 17.60 -41.64
CA GLU A 898 -28.94 16.23 -41.34
C GLU A 898 -29.85 15.54 -40.32
N LEU A 899 -30.33 16.27 -39.31
CA LEU A 899 -31.31 15.78 -38.34
C LEU A 899 -32.64 15.38 -39.01
N ARG A 900 -33.05 16.07 -40.09
CA ARG A 900 -34.27 15.74 -40.86
C ARG A 900 -34.10 14.51 -41.75
N GLU A 901 -32.90 14.30 -42.28
CA GLU A 901 -32.59 13.23 -43.24
C GLU A 901 -32.20 11.91 -42.54
N THR A 902 -32.04 11.93 -41.22
CA THR A 902 -31.64 10.78 -40.41
C THR A 902 -32.80 9.78 -40.23
N GLU A 903 -32.72 8.61 -40.89
CA GLU A 903 -33.81 7.62 -40.98
C GLU A 903 -34.17 6.91 -39.65
N ASP A 904 -33.32 6.98 -38.62
CA ASP A 904 -33.53 6.29 -37.34
C ASP A 904 -34.01 7.19 -36.20
N ILE A 905 -34.31 8.47 -36.49
CA ILE A 905 -35.03 9.35 -35.57
C ILE A 905 -36.53 9.04 -35.66
N PHE A 906 -37.07 8.50 -34.57
CA PHE A 906 -38.51 8.25 -34.46
C PHE A 906 -39.29 9.57 -34.29
N SER A 907 -38.75 10.51 -33.51
CA SER A 907 -39.44 11.76 -33.13
C SER A 907 -38.55 12.66 -32.26
N ILE A 908 -38.84 13.98 -32.26
CA ILE A 908 -38.30 14.93 -31.27
C ILE A 908 -39.43 15.40 -30.38
N TYR A 909 -39.20 15.38 -29.06
CA TYR A 909 -40.16 15.78 -28.05
C TYR A 909 -39.73 17.06 -27.37
N ARG A 910 -40.73 17.88 -27.06
CA ARG A 910 -40.57 19.12 -26.32
C ARG A 910 -41.53 19.15 -25.15
N TRP A 911 -41.02 19.44 -23.96
CA TRP A 911 -41.88 19.72 -22.81
C TRP A 911 -42.64 21.03 -23.02
N LYS A 912 -43.96 21.01 -22.80
CA LYS A 912 -44.78 22.23 -22.88
C LYS A 912 -44.61 23.06 -21.60
N PHE A 913 -43.58 23.90 -21.59
CA PHE A 913 -43.38 24.87 -20.52
C PHE A 913 -44.45 25.98 -20.55
N ARG A 914 -45.04 26.30 -19.39
CA ARG A 914 -46.10 27.30 -19.23
C ARG A 914 -45.57 28.57 -18.55
N GLY A 915 -46.17 29.72 -18.87
CA GLY A 915 -45.80 31.02 -18.27
C GLY A 915 -44.80 31.85 -19.07
N ARG A 916 -44.64 33.14 -18.70
CA ARG A 916 -43.66 34.04 -19.32
C ARG A 916 -42.29 33.81 -18.68
N GLY A 917 -41.38 33.20 -19.42
CA GLY A 917 -39.99 33.04 -18.98
C GLY A 917 -39.27 34.37 -18.76
N LYS A 918 -38.18 34.34 -17.99
CA LYS A 918 -37.26 35.46 -17.82
C LYS A 918 -36.57 35.77 -19.16
N THR A 919 -36.28 37.05 -19.41
CA THR A 919 -35.55 37.47 -20.62
C THR A 919 -34.11 36.95 -20.59
N LYS A 920 -33.50 36.77 -21.76
CA LYS A 920 -32.11 36.29 -21.89
C LYS A 920 -31.15 37.15 -21.06
N GLU A 921 -31.28 38.48 -21.08
CA GLU A 921 -30.44 39.37 -20.27
C GLU A 921 -30.58 39.13 -18.75
N LYS A 922 -31.78 38.81 -18.26
CA LYS A 922 -32.00 38.50 -16.83
C LYS A 922 -31.48 37.13 -16.44
N ILE A 923 -31.45 36.18 -17.37
CA ILE A 923 -30.84 34.87 -17.14
C ILE A 923 -29.32 35.05 -17.05
N ASP A 924 -28.73 35.82 -17.97
CA ASP A 924 -27.29 36.12 -18.00
C ASP A 924 -26.82 36.98 -16.80
N GLU A 925 -27.69 37.84 -16.25
CA GLU A 925 -27.41 38.65 -15.05
C GLU A 925 -27.42 37.81 -13.76
N ILE A 926 -28.42 36.93 -13.59
CA ILE A 926 -28.47 35.95 -12.48
C ILE A 926 -27.25 35.02 -12.56
N TYR A 927 -26.85 34.67 -13.77
CA TYR A 927 -25.69 33.84 -14.06
C TYR A 927 -24.37 34.50 -13.59
N LYS A 928 -24.11 35.75 -14.00
CA LYS A 928 -22.93 36.52 -13.56
C LYS A 928 -22.86 36.73 -12.04
N LEU A 929 -24.02 36.86 -11.37
CA LEU A 929 -24.09 36.99 -9.91
C LEU A 929 -23.79 35.66 -9.19
N SER A 930 -24.03 34.52 -9.84
CA SER A 930 -23.82 33.20 -9.25
C SER A 930 -22.41 32.63 -9.41
N THR A 931 -21.64 33.09 -10.40
CA THR A 931 -20.28 32.59 -10.71
C THR A 931 -19.16 33.46 -10.15
N GLY A 932 -19.47 34.45 -9.30
CA GLY A 932 -18.47 35.20 -8.52
C GLY A 932 -17.45 36.02 -9.33
N THR A 933 -17.63 36.19 -10.64
CA THR A 933 -16.69 36.96 -11.47
C THR A 933 -17.04 38.44 -11.38
N VAL A 934 -16.56 39.11 -10.32
CA VAL A 934 -16.49 40.57 -10.31
C VAL A 934 -15.37 40.95 -11.28
N ALA A 935 -15.75 41.26 -12.52
CA ALA A 935 -14.84 41.90 -13.47
C ALA A 935 -14.39 43.23 -12.87
N GLY A 936 -13.10 43.31 -12.53
CA GLY A 936 -12.43 44.58 -12.27
C GLY A 936 -12.66 45.52 -13.43
N GLN A 937 -13.28 46.67 -13.16
CA GLN A 937 -13.35 47.77 -14.09
C GLN A 937 -12.03 48.54 -14.06
N THR A 938 -11.57 48.88 -15.27
CA THR A 938 -10.53 49.85 -15.65
C THR A 938 -10.35 51.05 -14.75
#